data_AF-A0A1Q8IPZ6-F1
#
_entry.id   AF-A0A1Q8IPZ6-F1
#
_cell.length_a   1.000
_cell.length_b   1.000
_cell.length_c   1.000
_cell.angle_alpha   90.00
_cell.angle_beta   90.00
_cell.angle_gamma   90.00
#
_symmetry.space_group_name_H-M   'P 1'
#
loop_
_entity.id
_entity.type
_entity.pdbx_description
1 polymer ?
#
loop_
_entity_poly.entity_id
_entity_poly.type
_entity_poly.pdbx_seq_one_letter_code
_entity_poly.pdbx_strand_id
1 'polypeptide(L)'
;MSRGNRLWRSGDLHNALREYRSIKPDSQLFSHAQFNIQMIERAQRRGQSNVPDSKQSSKVARDTIEGSRSLRVQNSSADCPLLSIIMPVYNVAPYLDTAIVSALNQHCADFELIIVNDASTDGCREIIDMHASQDARIRAVHLEHNTLGGAGIPSNIGLRMARGQYIGFIDSDDWVTAEAFAQMLATAGDFDADVVIGDFRTFSEEGRVVSPAYDGKRYEGPLNQLVNAAETPSLLRLSAVPWRKIYKRSFMQEHNIAYPEGDYFYEDNPLHWFVLTRAKRVIVTSQLVSYHRMGREGQTMSSNAYKLSAMTSHLNSICKFVDAGSSSLIDGNVVADELWRFWRGANWIVKRQSQPAAESLIKKRLGQLAERINKLAPAPGDIAPKVEAERSEYAQAYPDVDLTIVIAAYNAADVIRETIDSVLRLDGLRYNLLCIDDGSTDGTLEILQSYESDHGNIHVFQQGNRGAGRARNMLIPLCTGTYTYFLDADDTIDAAALVSAVKAAIANEDDLTFFKYRIDYVDQGKSRGMFDSDAKLWAALSSQQSVSEQRATLSALINYPWNRVIRTQLLHDANVFFGPTIVHNDIPYHWLSIVSARKIGYVDVEVCTHKKFAERAQITNVMDERRMGLFEALRYTQERLTPYSEFADVRENWVKFATHLLDWAKDRIEPGMHQEFDRRKERFLSRLPVLNEMVA
;
A
#
# COMPACT_ATOMS: atom_id res chain seq x y z
N MET A 1 31.31 2.33 -14.47
CA MET A 1 30.56 2.30 -13.21
C MET A 1 30.05 0.89 -12.86
N SER A 2 29.10 0.33 -13.61
CA SER A 2 28.48 -0.98 -13.29
C SER A 2 29.47 -2.14 -13.16
N ARG A 3 30.54 -2.14 -13.98
CA ARG A 3 31.63 -3.12 -13.85
C ARG A 3 32.42 -2.95 -12.55
N GLY A 4 32.75 -1.72 -12.17
CA GLY A 4 33.35 -1.41 -10.87
C GLY A 4 32.49 -1.89 -9.70
N ASN A 5 31.17 -1.62 -9.74
CA ASN A 5 30.23 -2.06 -8.69
C ASN A 5 30.11 -3.60 -8.61
N ARG A 6 30.21 -4.31 -9.74
CA ARG A 6 30.26 -5.80 -9.72
C ARG A 6 31.55 -6.29 -9.05
N LEU A 7 32.69 -5.72 -9.41
CA LEU A 7 33.99 -6.09 -8.84
C LEU A 7 34.07 -5.79 -7.35
N TRP A 8 33.48 -4.68 -6.91
CA TRP A 8 33.38 -4.36 -5.48
C TRP A 8 32.54 -5.41 -4.76
N ARG A 9 31.35 -5.73 -5.25
CA ARG A 9 30.47 -6.75 -4.66
C ARG A 9 31.13 -8.13 -4.58
N SER A 10 32.01 -8.47 -5.53
CA SER A 10 32.78 -9.73 -5.49
C SER A 10 34.03 -9.67 -4.62
N GLY A 11 34.30 -8.55 -3.93
CA GLY A 11 35.48 -8.35 -3.07
C GLY A 11 36.76 -7.97 -3.83
N ASP A 12 36.72 -7.79 -5.14
CA ASP A 12 37.86 -7.38 -5.97
C ASP A 12 38.02 -5.85 -5.96
N LEU A 13 38.39 -5.33 -4.79
CA LEU A 13 38.52 -3.89 -4.53
C LEU A 13 39.57 -3.22 -5.43
N HIS A 14 40.63 -3.95 -5.82
CA HIS A 14 41.69 -3.42 -6.66
C HIS A 14 41.21 -3.11 -8.08
N ASN A 15 40.52 -4.06 -8.72
CA ASN A 15 39.98 -3.82 -10.05
C ASN A 15 38.76 -2.90 -10.01
N ALA A 16 37.98 -2.90 -8.92
CA ALA A 16 36.92 -1.92 -8.71
C ALA A 16 37.46 -0.48 -8.72
N LEU A 17 38.52 -0.20 -7.95
CA LEU A 17 39.19 1.11 -7.95
C LEU A 17 39.69 1.51 -9.34
N ARG A 18 40.22 0.57 -10.12
CA ARG A 18 40.67 0.84 -11.49
C ARG A 18 39.51 1.29 -12.39
N GLU A 19 38.38 0.59 -12.33
CA GLU A 19 37.19 0.93 -13.10
C GLU A 19 36.61 2.27 -12.67
N TYR A 20 36.60 2.60 -11.37
CA TYR A 20 36.14 3.91 -10.91
C TYR A 20 37.07 5.05 -11.34
N ARG A 21 38.38 4.87 -11.22
CA ARG A 21 39.39 5.87 -11.63
C ARG A 21 39.42 6.12 -13.14
N SER A 22 38.89 5.20 -13.95
CA SER A 22 38.74 5.41 -15.40
C SER A 22 37.58 6.33 -15.80
N ILE A 23 36.69 6.69 -14.86
CA ILE A 23 35.58 7.61 -15.13
C ILE A 23 36.14 9.03 -15.17
N LYS A 24 35.92 9.74 -16.29
CA LYS A 24 36.46 11.08 -16.52
C LYS A 24 35.69 12.17 -15.74
N PRO A 25 36.35 13.30 -15.37
CA PRO A 25 35.73 14.41 -14.63
C PRO A 25 34.49 15.04 -15.26
N ASP A 26 34.37 15.01 -16.58
CA ASP A 26 33.25 15.53 -17.37
C ASP A 26 32.05 14.57 -17.41
N SER A 27 32.19 13.35 -16.87
CA SER A 27 31.11 12.39 -16.76
C SER A 27 30.15 12.74 -15.62
N GLN A 28 28.84 12.61 -15.85
CA GLN A 28 27.81 12.69 -14.80
C GLN A 28 28.01 11.64 -13.69
N LEU A 29 28.77 10.56 -13.95
CA LEU A 29 29.06 9.51 -12.99
C LEU A 29 30.36 9.77 -12.19
N PHE A 30 31.07 10.87 -12.46
CA PHE A 30 32.36 11.14 -11.83
C PHE A 30 32.25 11.30 -10.31
N SER A 31 31.29 12.08 -9.83
CA SER A 31 31.04 12.27 -8.39
C SER A 31 30.77 10.95 -7.68
N HIS A 32 29.94 10.09 -8.29
CA HIS A 32 29.67 8.75 -7.80
C HIS A 32 30.92 7.87 -7.78
N ALA A 33 31.76 7.96 -8.82
CA ALA A 33 33.01 7.21 -8.91
C ALA A 33 33.99 7.64 -7.81
N GLN A 34 34.10 8.96 -7.58
CA GLN A 34 34.91 9.53 -6.51
C GLN A 34 34.42 9.09 -5.13
N PHE A 35 33.11 9.07 -4.91
CA PHE A 35 32.53 8.55 -3.68
C PHE A 35 32.91 7.08 -3.46
N ASN A 36 32.69 6.22 -4.47
CA ASN A 36 33.03 4.80 -4.38
C ASN A 36 34.53 4.58 -4.14
N ILE A 37 35.41 5.38 -4.76
CA ILE A 37 36.86 5.37 -4.47
C ILE A 37 37.12 5.72 -3.01
N GLN A 38 36.56 6.82 -2.50
CA GLN A 38 36.75 7.26 -1.12
C GLN A 38 36.28 6.20 -0.11
N MET A 39 35.17 5.53 -0.41
CA MET A 39 34.60 4.49 0.43
C MET A 39 35.46 3.22 0.46
N ILE A 40 35.95 2.74 -0.70
CA ILE A 40 36.93 1.63 -0.73
C ILE A 40 38.19 2.01 0.04
N GLU A 41 38.72 3.22 -0.16
CA GLU A 41 39.93 3.67 0.52
C GLU A 41 39.71 3.80 2.04
N ARG A 42 38.52 4.21 2.51
CA ARG A 42 38.14 4.22 3.92
C ARG A 42 38.07 2.79 4.49
N ALA A 43 37.46 1.86 3.76
CA ALA A 43 37.36 0.45 4.16
C ALA A 43 38.74 -0.21 4.27
N GLN A 44 39.63 0.03 3.31
CA GLN A 44 41.02 -0.45 3.34
C GLN A 44 41.80 0.12 4.55
N ARG A 45 41.59 1.39 4.90
CA ARG A 45 42.19 2.01 6.10
C ARG A 45 41.67 1.38 7.40
N ARG A 46 40.37 1.03 7.47
CA ARG A 46 39.80 0.33 8.64
C ARG A 46 40.31 -1.12 8.76
N GLY A 47 40.52 -1.83 7.66
CA GLY A 47 41.06 -3.20 7.64
C GLY A 47 42.55 -3.33 7.99
N GLN A 48 43.32 -2.23 7.97
CA GLN A 48 44.73 -2.21 8.37
C GLN A 48 44.94 -1.82 9.86
N SER A 49 43.88 -1.47 10.58
CA SER A 49 43.94 -1.00 11.97
C SER A 49 43.47 -2.08 12.95
N ASN A 50 44.39 -2.85 13.52
CA ASN A 50 44.14 -3.59 14.76
C ASN A 50 44.27 -2.65 15.97
N VAL A 51 43.21 -2.59 16.79
CA VAL A 51 43.09 -2.05 18.19
C VAL A 51 42.86 -0.52 18.30
N PRO A 52 41.99 -0.04 19.24
CA PRO A 52 41.17 1.16 19.05
C PRO A 52 41.73 2.42 19.74
N ASP A 53 41.29 3.60 19.28
CA ASP A 53 40.98 4.67 20.24
C ASP A 53 39.85 5.60 19.75
N SER A 54 38.81 5.63 20.57
CA SER A 54 37.76 6.64 20.57
C SER A 54 38.34 7.93 21.17
N LYS A 55 38.24 9.05 20.43
CA LYS A 55 38.56 10.45 20.80
C LYS A 55 39.72 11.05 20.01
N GLN A 56 39.63 11.13 18.68
CA GLN A 56 40.46 12.07 17.92
C GLN A 56 39.91 12.35 16.51
N SER A 57 38.67 12.81 16.41
CA SER A 57 38.09 13.32 15.15
C SER A 57 37.48 14.72 15.27
N SER A 58 37.92 15.52 16.24
CA SER A 58 37.36 16.85 16.52
C SER A 58 38.33 18.03 16.40
N LYS A 59 39.44 17.92 15.66
CA LYS A 59 40.44 19.01 15.64
C LYS A 59 41.05 19.42 14.30
N VAL A 60 40.57 18.94 13.16
CA VAL A 60 41.07 19.38 11.84
C VAL A 60 39.90 19.78 10.93
N ALA A 61 39.14 20.78 11.37
CA ALA A 61 38.14 21.49 10.56
C ALA A 61 37.75 22.84 11.21
N ARG A 62 38.71 23.56 11.80
CA ARG A 62 38.41 24.83 12.51
C ARG A 62 39.04 26.10 11.95
N ASP A 63 39.93 26.04 10.98
CA ASP A 63 40.58 27.25 10.46
C ASP A 63 40.40 27.41 8.96
N THR A 64 39.17 27.69 8.52
CA THR A 64 38.84 28.61 7.41
C THR A 64 37.33 28.63 7.21
N ILE A 65 36.67 29.73 7.62
CA ILE A 65 35.45 30.37 7.12
C ILE A 65 35.06 31.37 8.23
N GLU A 66 35.68 32.55 8.19
CA GLU A 66 35.12 33.73 8.87
C GLU A 66 34.03 34.29 7.95
N GLY A 67 32.77 34.24 8.40
CA GLY A 67 31.67 34.89 7.67
C GLY A 67 30.36 34.11 7.53
N SER A 68 29.95 33.29 8.50
CA SER A 68 28.56 32.82 8.57
C SER A 68 28.13 32.64 10.03
N ARG A 69 27.09 33.37 10.45
CA ARG A 69 26.47 33.24 11.78
C ARG A 69 26.02 31.79 11.99
N SER A 70 26.75 31.03 12.82
CA SER A 70 26.33 29.69 13.24
C SER A 70 25.11 29.82 14.17
N LEU A 71 23.96 29.34 13.72
CA LEU A 71 22.79 29.13 14.58
C LEU A 71 23.13 28.05 15.61
N ARG A 72 23.19 28.44 16.89
CA ARG A 72 23.06 27.51 18.02
C ARG A 72 21.59 27.12 18.11
N VAL A 73 21.21 26.03 17.45
CA VAL A 73 20.01 25.28 17.83
C VAL A 73 20.29 24.68 19.21
N GLN A 74 19.43 24.97 20.18
CA GLN A 74 19.56 24.43 21.53
C GLN A 74 19.53 22.91 21.47
N ASN A 75 20.50 22.26 22.12
CA ASN A 75 20.68 20.81 22.23
C ASN A 75 19.33 20.06 22.34
N SER A 76 18.92 19.40 21.26
CA SER A 76 18.15 18.17 21.37
C SER A 76 19.11 17.06 21.85
N SER A 77 18.60 16.14 22.65
CA SER A 77 19.32 14.98 23.20
C SER A 77 20.24 14.32 22.18
N ALA A 78 21.46 13.96 22.59
CA ALA A 78 22.52 13.37 21.76
C ALA A 78 22.18 12.02 21.06
N ASP A 79 20.93 11.57 21.13
CA ASP A 79 20.45 10.25 20.67
C ASP A 79 19.48 10.30 19.45
N CYS A 80 19.07 11.47 18.95
CA CYS A 80 18.15 11.59 17.82
C CYS A 80 18.74 12.43 16.68
N PRO A 81 18.82 11.91 15.43
CA PRO A 81 19.33 12.68 14.29
C PRO A 81 18.39 13.85 13.93
N LEU A 82 18.90 14.86 13.23
CA LEU A 82 18.07 15.95 12.72
C LEU A 82 17.10 15.46 11.62
N LEU A 83 17.54 14.55 10.76
CA LEU A 83 16.77 14.04 9.62
C LEU A 83 16.76 12.51 9.55
N SER A 84 15.60 11.92 9.27
CA SER A 84 15.49 10.53 8.78
C SER A 84 15.13 10.57 7.31
N ILE A 85 15.98 10.00 6.47
CA ILE A 85 15.73 9.80 5.04
C ILE A 85 15.18 8.39 4.86
N ILE A 86 14.01 8.25 4.23
CA ILE A 86 13.37 6.95 3.97
C ILE A 86 13.48 6.63 2.49
N MET A 87 13.95 5.43 2.16
CA MET A 87 14.12 4.95 0.79
C MET A 87 13.45 3.57 0.64
N PRO A 88 12.23 3.51 0.07
CA PRO A 88 11.61 2.26 -0.33
C PRO A 88 12.32 1.68 -1.58
N VAL A 89 12.62 0.38 -1.58
CA VAL A 89 13.36 -0.28 -2.67
C VAL A 89 12.62 -1.52 -3.15
N TYR A 90 12.34 -1.58 -4.46
CA TYR A 90 11.84 -2.79 -5.12
C TYR A 90 12.30 -2.87 -6.57
N ASN A 91 13.14 -3.87 -6.88
CA ASN A 91 13.58 -4.20 -8.24
C ASN A 91 14.12 -3.01 -9.06
N VAL A 92 15.10 -2.30 -8.49
CA VAL A 92 15.76 -1.13 -9.09
C VAL A 92 17.30 -1.20 -9.01
N ALA A 93 17.87 -2.40 -8.95
CA ALA A 93 19.31 -2.61 -8.81
C ALA A 93 20.18 -1.82 -9.81
N PRO A 94 19.76 -1.57 -11.07
CA PRO A 94 20.53 -0.74 -11.99
C PRO A 94 20.72 0.71 -11.54
N TYR A 95 19.82 1.24 -10.71
CA TYR A 95 19.74 2.64 -10.32
C TYR A 95 20.11 2.89 -8.85
N LEU A 96 19.91 1.87 -8.01
CA LEU A 96 19.99 1.96 -6.55
C LEU A 96 21.32 2.51 -6.01
N ASP A 97 22.44 2.15 -6.63
CA ASP A 97 23.76 2.63 -6.21
C ASP A 97 23.84 4.16 -6.28
N THR A 98 23.36 4.75 -7.38
CA THR A 98 23.30 6.21 -7.59
C THR A 98 22.42 6.87 -6.53
N ALA A 99 21.25 6.29 -6.25
CA ALA A 99 20.31 6.80 -5.26
C ALA A 99 20.94 6.85 -3.86
N ILE A 100 21.50 5.73 -3.40
CA ILE A 100 22.15 5.62 -2.08
C ILE A 100 23.32 6.60 -1.98
N VAL A 101 24.19 6.63 -2.99
CA VAL A 101 25.36 7.52 -2.99
C VAL A 101 24.94 9.00 -2.96
N SER A 102 23.87 9.38 -3.66
CA SER A 102 23.35 10.76 -3.61
C SER A 102 22.81 11.14 -2.22
N ALA A 103 22.18 10.19 -1.53
CA ALA A 103 21.71 10.36 -0.15
C ALA A 103 22.87 10.47 0.85
N LEU A 104 23.95 9.71 0.65
CA LEU A 104 25.12 9.72 1.55
C LEU A 104 26.01 10.96 1.38
N ASN A 105 25.97 11.60 0.21
CA ASN A 105 26.75 12.79 -0.16
C ASN A 105 26.11 14.13 0.24
N GLN A 106 25.11 14.11 1.12
CA GLN A 106 24.48 15.34 1.60
C GLN A 106 25.43 16.17 2.45
N HIS A 107 25.33 17.51 2.33
CA HIS A 107 26.08 18.45 3.15
C HIS A 107 25.60 18.50 4.61
N CYS A 108 24.41 17.97 4.92
CA CYS A 108 24.01 17.73 6.31
C CYS A 108 24.61 16.40 6.79
N ALA A 109 25.38 16.42 7.89
CA ALA A 109 25.98 15.19 8.44
C ALA A 109 25.06 14.44 9.41
N ASP A 110 24.12 15.16 10.06
CA ASP A 110 23.26 14.64 11.12
C ASP A 110 21.96 14.04 10.57
N PHE A 111 22.07 12.86 9.96
CA PHE A 111 20.92 12.10 9.47
C PHE A 111 21.10 10.59 9.59
N GLU A 112 20.00 9.86 9.54
CA GLU A 112 19.96 8.42 9.27
C GLU A 112 19.29 8.13 7.93
N LEU A 113 19.75 7.10 7.21
CA LEU A 113 19.16 6.61 5.97
C LEU A 113 18.51 5.25 6.23
N ILE A 114 17.19 5.19 6.19
CA ILE A 114 16.40 3.99 6.40
C ILE A 114 16.02 3.42 5.04
N ILE A 115 16.60 2.28 4.68
CA ILE A 115 16.34 1.61 3.40
C ILE A 115 15.44 0.42 3.66
N VAL A 116 14.24 0.40 3.08
CA VAL A 116 13.29 -0.70 3.20
C VAL A 116 13.21 -1.44 1.87
N ASN A 117 13.91 -2.58 1.79
CA ASN A 117 13.88 -3.47 0.64
C ASN A 117 12.64 -4.36 0.68
N ASP A 118 11.70 -4.10 -0.22
CA ASP A 118 10.39 -4.76 -0.33
C ASP A 118 10.47 -6.09 -1.11
N ALA A 119 11.37 -6.97 -0.67
CA ALA A 119 11.65 -8.28 -1.26
C ALA A 119 12.10 -8.25 -2.73
N SER A 120 13.02 -7.34 -3.09
CA SER A 120 13.63 -7.31 -4.42
C SER A 120 14.35 -8.62 -4.78
N THR A 121 14.30 -8.99 -6.05
CA THR A 121 14.88 -10.23 -6.62
C THR A 121 16.00 -9.96 -7.64
N ASP A 122 16.36 -8.71 -7.87
CA ASP A 122 17.28 -8.25 -8.93
C ASP A 122 18.67 -7.84 -8.44
N GLY A 123 19.03 -8.18 -7.21
CA GLY A 123 20.33 -7.88 -6.62
C GLY A 123 20.39 -6.58 -5.79
N CYS A 124 19.24 -5.94 -5.51
CA CYS A 124 19.18 -4.77 -4.62
C CYS A 124 19.71 -5.09 -3.21
N ARG A 125 19.46 -6.31 -2.70
CA ARG A 125 19.86 -6.71 -1.35
C ARG A 125 21.37 -6.59 -1.15
N GLU A 126 22.16 -7.13 -2.08
CA GLU A 126 23.61 -7.10 -2.04
C GLU A 126 24.16 -5.67 -2.16
N ILE A 127 23.49 -4.81 -2.93
CA ILE A 127 23.85 -3.38 -3.05
C ILE A 127 23.63 -2.68 -1.70
N ILE A 128 22.49 -2.92 -1.06
CA ILE A 128 22.15 -2.34 0.25
C ILE A 128 23.13 -2.80 1.32
N ASP A 129 23.37 -4.11 1.41
CA ASP A 129 24.28 -4.71 2.41
C ASP A 129 25.72 -4.17 2.24
N MET A 130 26.17 -4.02 0.99
CA MET A 130 27.47 -3.42 0.68
C MET A 130 27.59 -2.00 1.24
N HIS A 131 26.61 -1.12 0.98
CA HIS A 131 26.63 0.26 1.48
C HIS A 131 26.47 0.31 3.01
N ALA A 132 25.56 -0.49 3.58
CA ALA A 132 25.30 -0.53 5.02
C ALA A 132 26.52 -1.00 5.83
N SER A 133 27.35 -1.88 5.27
CA SER A 133 28.60 -2.32 5.91
C SER A 133 29.65 -1.21 6.03
N GLN A 134 29.52 -0.11 5.29
CA GLN A 134 30.55 0.93 5.20
C GLN A 134 30.14 2.23 5.87
N ASP A 135 28.85 2.57 5.84
CA ASP A 135 28.30 3.78 6.45
C ASP A 135 27.28 3.44 7.55
N ALA A 136 27.63 3.76 8.79
CA ALA A 136 26.83 3.47 9.97
C ALA A 136 25.52 4.28 10.04
N ARG A 137 25.33 5.28 9.17
CA ARG A 137 24.06 6.02 9.06
C ARG A 137 22.95 5.18 8.41
N ILE A 138 23.29 4.09 7.72
CA ILE A 138 22.33 3.26 7.00
C ILE A 138 21.70 2.23 7.93
N ARG A 139 20.37 2.18 7.93
CA ARG A 139 19.54 1.17 8.60
C ARG A 139 18.75 0.42 7.54
N ALA A 140 19.25 -0.75 7.15
CA ALA A 140 18.61 -1.60 6.16
C ALA A 140 17.55 -2.51 6.80
N VAL A 141 16.41 -2.64 6.12
CA VAL A 141 15.34 -3.59 6.44
C VAL A 141 15.02 -4.38 5.19
N HIS A 142 15.10 -5.71 5.26
CA HIS A 142 14.69 -6.58 4.17
C HIS A 142 13.39 -7.27 4.53
N LEU A 143 12.36 -7.03 3.73
CA LEU A 143 11.11 -7.77 3.78
C LEU A 143 11.28 -9.07 2.98
N GLU A 144 10.57 -10.10 3.43
CA GLU A 144 10.62 -11.44 2.82
C GLU A 144 9.66 -11.58 1.64
N HIS A 145 8.59 -10.79 1.65
CA HIS A 145 7.57 -10.79 0.61
C HIS A 145 7.31 -9.37 0.15
N ASN A 146 7.05 -9.23 -1.15
CA ASN A 146 6.67 -7.96 -1.72
C ASN A 146 5.30 -7.54 -1.17
N THR A 147 5.24 -6.37 -0.56
CA THR A 147 4.04 -5.80 0.06
C THR A 147 3.00 -5.35 -0.98
N LEU A 148 1.79 -5.01 -0.52
CA LEU A 148 0.76 -4.43 -1.40
C LEU A 148 1.11 -2.98 -1.76
N GLY A 149 0.84 -2.58 -3.01
CA GLY A 149 0.74 -1.17 -3.40
C GLY A 149 2.01 -0.32 -3.40
N GLY A 150 3.08 -0.84 -4.00
CA GLY A 150 4.23 -0.01 -4.36
C GLY A 150 5.03 0.48 -3.16
N ALA A 151 5.32 1.79 -3.11
CA ALA A 151 6.23 2.38 -2.15
C ALA A 151 5.57 2.72 -0.80
N GLY A 152 4.23 2.73 -0.72
CA GLY A 152 3.47 3.14 0.46
C GLY A 152 3.75 2.32 1.73
N ILE A 153 3.55 0.99 1.69
CA ILE A 153 3.79 0.13 2.87
C ILE A 153 5.26 0.15 3.31
N PRO A 154 6.26 0.00 2.42
CA PRO A 154 7.67 0.11 2.78
C PRO A 154 8.01 1.48 3.38
N SER A 155 7.40 2.56 2.87
CA SER A 155 7.56 3.91 3.42
C SER A 155 6.96 4.04 4.82
N ASN A 156 5.78 3.45 5.08
CA ASN A 156 5.18 3.40 6.41
C ASN A 156 6.05 2.63 7.42
N ILE A 157 6.70 1.54 6.99
CA ILE A 157 7.69 0.83 7.82
C ILE A 157 8.86 1.75 8.16
N GLY A 158 9.39 2.47 7.16
CA GLY A 158 10.44 3.48 7.36
C GLY A 158 10.01 4.59 8.33
N LEU A 159 8.79 5.11 8.18
CA LEU A 159 8.21 6.16 9.03
C LEU A 159 8.16 5.73 10.50
N ARG A 160 7.74 4.48 10.77
CA ARG A 160 7.70 3.94 12.14
C ARG A 160 9.10 3.79 12.77
N MET A 161 10.13 3.62 11.95
CA MET A 161 11.52 3.47 12.40
C MET A 161 12.27 4.80 12.55
N ALA A 162 11.73 5.87 12.00
CA ALA A 162 12.37 7.18 11.93
C ALA A 162 12.48 7.88 13.29
N ARG A 163 13.69 8.33 13.60
CA ARG A 163 14.02 9.06 14.84
C ARG A 163 14.28 10.54 14.61
N GLY A 164 14.40 10.95 13.35
CA GLY A 164 14.69 12.29 12.89
C GLY A 164 13.69 13.33 13.37
N GLN A 165 14.14 14.56 13.66
CA GLN A 165 13.21 15.68 13.86
C GLN A 165 12.38 15.96 12.59
N TYR A 166 13.01 15.79 11.43
CA TYR A 166 12.37 15.85 10.12
C TYR A 166 12.45 14.50 9.40
N ILE A 167 11.52 14.28 8.49
CA ILE A 167 11.45 13.13 7.59
C ILE A 167 11.64 13.61 6.16
N GLY A 168 12.46 12.93 5.37
CA GLY A 168 12.55 13.10 3.92
C GLY A 168 12.41 11.75 3.22
N PHE A 169 12.01 11.77 1.95
CA PHE A 169 11.93 10.56 1.12
C PHE A 169 12.89 10.67 -0.06
N ILE A 170 13.39 9.54 -0.54
CA ILE A 170 14.12 9.43 -1.80
C ILE A 170 13.63 8.16 -2.52
N ASP A 171 13.20 8.31 -3.77
CA ASP A 171 12.90 7.16 -4.61
C ASP A 171 14.20 6.46 -5.02
N SER A 172 14.18 5.13 -4.98
CA SER A 172 15.39 4.30 -5.11
C SER A 172 15.94 4.18 -6.54
N ASP A 173 15.27 4.79 -7.50
CA ASP A 173 15.68 4.97 -8.89
C ASP A 173 16.06 6.41 -9.25
N ASP A 174 15.85 7.36 -8.34
CA ASP A 174 16.14 8.79 -8.49
C ASP A 174 17.44 9.19 -7.79
N TRP A 175 17.82 10.47 -7.88
CA TRP A 175 18.93 11.01 -7.10
C TRP A 175 18.71 12.46 -6.68
N VAL A 176 19.28 12.82 -5.53
CA VAL A 176 19.17 14.16 -4.93
C VAL A 176 20.44 14.99 -5.11
N THR A 177 20.32 16.32 -5.06
CA THR A 177 21.47 17.25 -5.05
C THR A 177 22.20 17.20 -3.70
N ALA A 178 23.50 17.50 -3.64
CA ALA A 178 24.27 17.44 -2.39
C ALA A 178 23.80 18.45 -1.33
N GLU A 179 23.17 19.54 -1.76
CA GLU A 179 22.64 20.60 -0.93
C GLU A 179 21.17 20.40 -0.53
N ALA A 180 20.45 19.45 -1.15
CA ALA A 180 19.00 19.29 -1.06
C ALA A 180 18.49 19.39 0.39
N PHE A 181 18.90 18.46 1.25
CA PHE A 181 18.39 18.42 2.61
C PHE A 181 18.98 19.51 3.50
N ALA A 182 20.23 19.94 3.28
CA ALA A 182 20.83 21.00 4.06
C ALA A 182 20.06 22.33 3.91
N GLN A 183 19.69 22.68 2.67
CA GLN A 183 18.94 23.91 2.39
C GLN A 183 17.48 23.82 2.85
N MET A 184 16.84 22.66 2.65
CA MET A 184 15.47 22.43 3.13
C MET A 184 15.39 22.48 4.66
N LEU A 185 16.35 21.87 5.37
CA LEU A 185 16.41 21.89 6.84
C LEU A 185 16.66 23.30 7.38
N ALA A 186 17.55 24.08 6.74
CA ALA A 186 17.75 25.49 7.11
C ALA A 186 16.44 26.28 6.97
N THR A 187 15.75 26.10 5.85
CA THR A 187 14.44 26.72 5.59
C THR A 187 13.40 26.27 6.61
N ALA A 188 13.35 24.97 6.93
CA ALA A 188 12.43 24.44 7.94
C ALA A 188 12.71 25.00 9.34
N GLY A 189 13.97 25.23 9.69
CA GLY A 189 14.36 25.86 10.96
C GLY A 189 14.02 27.34 11.02
N ASP A 190 14.38 28.11 9.99
CA ASP A 190 14.14 29.56 9.91
C ASP A 190 12.65 29.91 9.99
N PHE A 191 11.82 29.08 9.39
CA PHE A 191 10.37 29.26 9.34
C PHE A 191 9.60 28.29 10.23
N ASP A 192 10.24 27.53 11.13
CA ASP A 192 9.63 26.44 11.92
C ASP A 192 8.57 25.64 11.12
N ALA A 193 8.90 25.25 9.90
CA ALA A 193 7.94 24.76 8.92
C ALA A 193 7.46 23.34 9.26
N ASP A 194 6.17 23.08 9.04
CA ASP A 194 5.61 21.72 9.08
C ASP A 194 6.09 20.94 7.86
N VAL A 195 6.15 21.62 6.71
CA VAL A 195 6.52 21.03 5.42
C VAL A 195 7.35 22.03 4.61
N VAL A 196 8.45 21.55 4.02
CA VAL A 196 9.18 22.30 2.99
C VAL A 196 9.13 21.52 1.69
N ILE A 197 8.74 22.18 0.59
CA ILE A 197 8.62 21.61 -0.75
C ILE A 197 9.68 22.28 -1.64
N GLY A 198 10.68 21.52 -2.08
CA GLY A 198 11.71 21.97 -3.03
C GLY A 198 11.34 21.69 -4.48
N ASP A 199 12.08 22.20 -5.45
CA ASP A 199 11.89 21.99 -6.89
C ASP A 199 12.63 20.76 -7.43
N PHE A 200 12.24 20.26 -8.61
CA PHE A 200 12.85 19.08 -9.22
C PHE A 200 13.05 19.20 -10.72
N ARG A 201 13.83 18.28 -11.28
CA ARG A 201 13.96 18.11 -12.72
C ARG A 201 13.61 16.69 -13.10
N THR A 202 13.14 16.48 -14.32
CA THR A 202 13.00 15.13 -14.86
C THR A 202 14.25 14.76 -15.66
N PHE A 203 14.61 13.48 -15.65
CA PHE A 203 15.68 12.92 -16.45
C PHE A 203 15.15 11.75 -17.26
N SER A 204 15.12 11.90 -18.58
CA SER A 204 14.79 10.81 -19.49
C SER A 204 16.01 9.93 -19.71
N GLU A 205 15.89 8.63 -19.38
CA GLU A 205 16.94 7.65 -19.71
C GLU A 205 17.17 7.58 -21.22
N GLU A 206 16.07 7.56 -21.98
CA GLU A 206 16.10 7.69 -23.42
C GLU A 206 16.56 9.09 -23.81
N GLY A 207 17.71 9.19 -24.46
CA GLY A 207 18.30 10.47 -24.89
C GLY A 207 19.05 11.26 -23.80
N ARG A 208 19.03 10.82 -22.53
CA ARG A 208 19.74 11.48 -21.40
C ARG A 208 19.41 12.97 -21.26
N VAL A 209 18.13 13.31 -21.39
CA VAL A 209 17.67 14.70 -21.39
C VAL A 209 17.16 15.09 -20.01
N VAL A 210 17.65 16.23 -19.50
CA VAL A 210 17.12 16.87 -18.30
C VAL A 210 16.08 17.90 -18.68
N SER A 211 14.88 17.81 -18.11
CA SER A 211 13.79 18.76 -18.33
C SER A 211 13.30 19.39 -17.01
N PRO A 212 12.64 20.56 -17.06
CA PRO A 212 12.01 21.17 -15.88
C PRO A 212 10.93 20.27 -15.25
N ALA A 213 10.57 20.58 -14.00
CA ALA A 213 9.41 19.97 -13.33
C ALA A 213 8.13 20.11 -14.17
N TYR A 214 7.33 19.04 -14.22
CA TYR A 214 6.06 19.02 -14.97
C TYR A 214 4.91 19.76 -14.24
N ASP A 215 5.11 20.16 -12.99
CA ASP A 215 4.09 20.83 -12.16
C ASP A 215 4.38 22.31 -11.90
N GLY A 216 5.47 22.88 -12.45
CA GLY A 216 5.90 24.25 -12.15
C GLY A 216 4.87 25.34 -12.47
N LYS A 217 3.89 25.06 -13.35
CA LYS A 217 2.79 25.98 -13.68
C LYS A 217 1.53 25.80 -12.81
N ARG A 218 1.50 24.79 -11.93
CA ARG A 218 0.31 24.43 -11.13
C ARG A 218 0.25 25.19 -9.80
N TYR A 219 1.38 25.69 -9.33
CA TYR A 219 1.48 26.50 -8.11
C TYR A 219 1.49 27.99 -8.45
N GLU A 220 0.59 28.73 -7.82
CA GLU A 220 0.36 30.16 -8.06
C GLU A 220 0.71 31.02 -6.83
N GLY A 221 1.31 30.41 -5.80
CA GLY A 221 1.64 31.08 -4.54
C GLY A 221 3.06 31.65 -4.47
N PRO A 222 3.38 32.38 -3.40
CA PRO A 222 4.70 32.95 -3.18
C PRO A 222 5.75 31.89 -2.83
N LEU A 223 6.96 32.04 -3.38
CA LEU A 223 8.10 31.23 -2.98
C LEU A 223 8.77 31.81 -1.71
N ASN A 224 9.34 30.93 -0.90
CA ASN A 224 10.07 31.26 0.34
C ASN A 224 9.26 32.11 1.33
N GLN A 225 7.95 31.88 1.38
CA GLN A 225 7.02 32.50 2.33
C GLN A 225 6.14 31.42 2.95
N LEU A 226 5.74 31.63 4.20
CA LEU A 226 4.80 30.76 4.88
C LEU A 226 3.45 30.83 4.19
N VAL A 227 2.96 29.67 3.77
CA VAL A 227 1.65 29.48 3.16
C VAL A 227 0.96 28.27 3.77
N ASN A 228 -0.33 28.14 3.53
CA ASN A 228 -1.11 26.95 3.82
C ASN A 228 -2.17 26.75 2.73
N ALA A 229 -2.82 25.58 2.70
CA ALA A 229 -3.78 25.26 1.64
C ALA A 229 -5.10 26.06 1.73
N ALA A 230 -5.40 26.74 2.85
CA ALA A 230 -6.57 27.63 2.93
C ALA A 230 -6.36 28.92 2.14
N GLU A 231 -5.20 29.54 2.31
CA GLU A 231 -4.87 30.83 1.67
C GLU A 231 -4.25 30.63 0.28
N THR A 232 -3.60 29.49 0.05
CA THR A 232 -2.96 29.13 -1.23
C THR A 232 -3.42 27.73 -1.68
N PRO A 233 -4.65 27.59 -2.20
CA PRO A 233 -5.23 26.28 -2.55
C PRO A 233 -4.46 25.55 -3.66
N SER A 234 -3.75 26.31 -4.50
CA SER A 234 -2.88 25.75 -5.55
C SER A 234 -1.75 24.86 -5.02
N LEU A 235 -1.48 24.86 -3.71
CA LEU A 235 -0.61 23.87 -3.04
C LEU A 235 -1.08 22.44 -3.32
N LEU A 236 -2.39 22.18 -3.30
CA LEU A 236 -2.99 20.86 -3.53
C LEU A 236 -2.89 20.39 -5.01
N ARG A 237 -2.51 21.30 -5.92
CA ARG A 237 -2.34 21.03 -7.35
C ARG A 237 -0.92 20.63 -7.72
N LEU A 238 0.05 20.83 -6.82
CA LEU A 238 1.43 20.38 -7.00
C LEU A 238 1.49 18.87 -7.18
N SER A 239 2.59 18.38 -7.75
CA SER A 239 2.82 16.94 -7.80
C SER A 239 2.85 16.36 -6.39
N ALA A 240 2.11 15.27 -6.23
CA ALA A 240 1.93 14.60 -4.96
C ALA A 240 3.24 14.00 -4.41
N VAL A 241 4.25 13.84 -5.28
CA VAL A 241 5.50 13.13 -5.00
C VAL A 241 6.20 13.56 -3.70
N PRO A 242 6.58 12.61 -2.82
CA PRO A 242 7.10 12.85 -1.48
C PRO A 242 8.60 13.21 -1.48
N TRP A 243 9.35 12.73 -2.46
CA TRP A 243 10.81 12.83 -2.50
C TRP A 243 11.35 14.25 -2.74
N ARG A 244 10.47 15.22 -3.02
CA ARG A 244 10.81 16.65 -3.07
C ARG A 244 10.47 17.41 -1.79
N LYS A 245 10.08 16.71 -0.72
CA LYS A 245 9.51 17.29 0.50
C LYS A 245 10.26 16.81 1.74
N ILE A 246 10.36 17.69 2.75
CA ILE A 246 10.62 17.27 4.13
C ILE A 246 9.43 17.63 5.00
N TYR A 247 9.22 16.80 6.02
CA TYR A 247 8.08 16.86 6.91
C TYR A 247 8.58 16.90 8.36
N LYS A 248 8.05 17.81 9.17
CA LYS A 248 8.32 17.81 10.61
C LYS A 248 7.70 16.56 11.23
N ARG A 249 8.51 15.71 11.88
CA ARG A 249 8.05 14.41 12.38
C ARG A 249 6.94 14.56 13.43
N SER A 250 7.06 15.55 14.32
CA SER A 250 6.04 15.79 15.35
C SER A 250 4.69 16.15 14.73
N PHE A 251 4.68 16.92 13.63
CA PHE A 251 3.46 17.24 12.87
C PHE A 251 2.83 15.97 12.26
N MET A 252 3.65 15.12 11.63
CA MET A 252 3.17 13.85 11.06
C MET A 252 2.56 12.95 12.13
N GLN A 253 3.18 12.87 13.32
CA GLN A 253 2.69 12.08 14.45
C GLN A 253 1.41 12.64 15.06
N GLU A 254 1.37 13.97 15.30
CA GLU A 254 0.20 14.67 15.84
C GLU A 254 -1.06 14.41 15.00
N HIS A 255 -0.92 14.37 13.68
CA HIS A 255 -2.04 14.18 12.76
C HIS A 255 -2.20 12.74 12.25
N ASN A 256 -1.44 11.78 12.79
CA ASN A 256 -1.45 10.37 12.37
C ASN A 256 -1.30 10.20 10.83
N ILE A 257 -0.40 10.99 10.23
CA ILE A 257 -0.20 10.98 8.78
C ILE A 257 0.69 9.79 8.40
N ALA A 258 0.17 8.95 7.52
CA ALA A 258 0.86 7.82 6.90
C ALA A 258 0.36 7.62 5.47
N TYR A 259 1.08 6.84 4.67
CA TYR A 259 0.55 6.40 3.38
C TYR A 259 -0.71 5.55 3.59
N PRO A 260 -1.72 5.69 2.72
CA PRO A 260 -2.81 4.73 2.69
C PRO A 260 -2.25 3.37 2.21
N GLU A 261 -2.65 2.28 2.87
CA GLU A 261 -2.16 0.93 2.55
C GLU A 261 -3.17 0.15 1.70
N GLY A 262 -2.79 -0.35 0.54
CA GLY A 262 -3.67 -1.16 -0.31
C GLY A 262 -2.91 -1.67 -1.53
N ASP A 263 -3.54 -2.43 -2.42
CA ASP A 263 -2.87 -2.95 -3.62
C ASP A 263 -3.02 -1.98 -4.80
N TYR A 264 -2.42 -0.79 -4.70
CA TYR A 264 -2.54 0.28 -5.70
C TYR A 264 -1.24 1.05 -5.92
N PHE A 265 -1.16 1.77 -7.05
CA PHE A 265 -0.08 2.72 -7.36
C PHE A 265 -0.60 4.16 -7.25
N TYR A 266 0.29 5.14 -7.11
CA TYR A 266 -0.02 6.57 -6.95
C TYR A 266 -0.57 6.95 -5.57
N GLU A 267 -0.22 6.15 -4.55
CA GLU A 267 -0.48 6.34 -3.12
C GLU A 267 0.07 7.67 -2.55
N ASP A 268 0.96 8.33 -3.28
CA ASP A 268 1.41 9.70 -2.99
C ASP A 268 0.23 10.68 -2.98
N ASN A 269 -0.80 10.46 -3.81
CA ASN A 269 -1.92 11.39 -3.93
C ASN A 269 -2.64 11.55 -2.58
N PRO A 270 -3.17 10.50 -1.93
CA PRO A 270 -3.77 10.69 -0.61
C PRO A 270 -2.80 11.23 0.43
N LEU A 271 -1.53 10.79 0.47
CA LEU A 271 -0.54 11.34 1.41
C LEU A 271 -0.39 12.87 1.26
N HIS A 272 -0.29 13.35 0.02
CA HIS A 272 -0.18 14.77 -0.27
C HIS A 272 -1.36 15.58 0.28
N TRP A 273 -2.57 15.06 0.11
CA TRP A 273 -3.79 15.65 0.66
C TRP A 273 -3.83 15.58 2.18
N PHE A 274 -3.46 14.44 2.78
CA PHE A 274 -3.43 14.27 4.25
C PHE A 274 -2.49 15.27 4.92
N VAL A 275 -1.34 15.51 4.28
CA VAL A 275 -0.35 16.49 4.74
C VAL A 275 -0.86 17.92 4.57
N LEU A 276 -1.20 18.33 3.34
CA LEU A 276 -1.44 19.75 3.04
C LEU A 276 -2.76 20.27 3.57
N THR A 277 -3.75 19.41 3.81
CA THR A 277 -5.01 19.83 4.47
C THR A 277 -4.86 20.03 5.97
N ARG A 278 -3.74 19.59 6.57
CA ARG A 278 -3.43 19.74 8.01
C ARG A 278 -2.28 20.71 8.29
N ALA A 279 -1.33 20.84 7.37
CA ALA A 279 -0.17 21.71 7.55
C ALA A 279 -0.55 23.20 7.59
N LYS A 280 -0.09 23.91 8.62
CA LYS A 280 -0.29 25.36 8.78
C LYS A 280 0.89 26.16 8.24
N ARG A 281 2.07 25.55 8.23
CA ARG A 281 3.35 26.20 7.95
C ARG A 281 4.05 25.47 6.82
N VAL A 282 3.64 25.76 5.59
CA VAL A 282 4.25 25.20 4.38
C VAL A 282 5.16 26.25 3.75
N ILE A 283 6.36 25.85 3.33
CA ILE A 283 7.23 26.66 2.48
C ILE A 283 7.40 25.96 1.15
N VAL A 284 7.16 26.68 0.04
CA VAL A 284 7.55 26.26 -1.30
C VAL A 284 8.79 27.04 -1.72
N THR A 285 9.82 26.34 -2.19
CA THR A 285 11.10 26.95 -2.61
C THR A 285 11.50 26.51 -4.02
N SER A 286 12.29 27.34 -4.70
CA SER A 286 12.88 27.03 -6.02
C SER A 286 14.18 26.23 -5.93
N GLN A 287 14.59 25.83 -4.72
CA GLN A 287 15.79 25.00 -4.53
C GLN A 287 15.63 23.66 -5.24
N LEU A 288 16.56 23.32 -6.12
CA LEU A 288 16.55 22.04 -6.82
C LEU A 288 16.98 20.92 -5.87
N VAL A 289 16.08 19.99 -5.56
CA VAL A 289 16.32 18.91 -4.59
C VAL A 289 16.54 17.56 -5.23
N SER A 290 15.87 17.26 -6.35
CA SER A 290 15.87 15.92 -6.94
C SER A 290 15.82 15.92 -8.47
N TYR A 291 16.36 14.84 -9.05
CA TYR A 291 16.22 14.47 -10.45
C TYR A 291 15.38 13.19 -10.55
N HIS A 292 14.16 13.35 -11.05
CA HIS A 292 13.19 12.29 -11.23
C HIS A 292 13.38 11.56 -12.56
N ARG A 293 13.69 10.26 -12.50
CA ARG A 293 13.96 9.42 -13.65
C ARG A 293 12.66 9.01 -14.36
N MET A 294 12.64 9.22 -15.67
CA MET A 294 11.49 8.94 -16.53
C MET A 294 11.85 7.91 -17.61
N GLY A 295 10.88 7.07 -17.97
CA GLY A 295 10.94 6.18 -19.13
C GLY A 295 11.85 4.96 -18.94
N ARG A 296 12.11 4.53 -17.70
CA ARG A 296 12.92 3.32 -17.47
C ARG A 296 12.11 2.04 -17.59
N GLU A 297 12.80 0.94 -17.93
CA GLU A 297 12.21 -0.39 -17.91
C GLU A 297 11.72 -0.72 -16.48
N GLY A 298 10.51 -1.30 -16.39
CA GLY A 298 9.85 -1.58 -15.11
C GLY A 298 9.18 -0.39 -14.42
N GLN A 299 9.25 0.84 -14.97
CA GLN A 299 8.42 1.94 -14.48
C GLN A 299 6.95 1.66 -14.82
N THR A 300 6.04 1.88 -13.88
CA THR A 300 4.66 1.36 -13.81
C THR A 300 3.67 1.88 -14.88
N MET A 301 4.14 2.22 -16.08
CA MET A 301 3.32 2.76 -17.17
C MET A 301 2.98 1.72 -18.26
N SER A 302 3.40 0.47 -18.10
CA SER A 302 3.07 -0.66 -19.00
C SER A 302 1.98 -1.61 -18.47
N SER A 303 1.32 -1.26 -17.36
CA SER A 303 0.34 -2.13 -16.71
C SER A 303 -1.04 -2.09 -17.35
N ASN A 304 -1.78 -3.21 -17.30
CA ASN A 304 -3.19 -3.31 -17.71
C ASN A 304 -4.01 -2.08 -17.29
N ALA A 305 -4.66 -1.41 -18.25
CA ALA A 305 -5.28 -0.10 -18.05
C ALA A 305 -6.30 -0.06 -16.91
N TYR A 306 -7.02 -1.15 -16.66
CA TYR A 306 -8.02 -1.23 -15.58
C TYR A 306 -7.42 -1.03 -14.19
N LYS A 307 -6.10 -1.28 -14.00
CA LYS A 307 -5.41 -1.05 -12.72
C LYS A 307 -5.39 0.43 -12.32
N LEU A 308 -5.60 1.34 -13.28
CA LEU A 308 -5.77 2.76 -13.00
C LEU A 308 -7.06 3.07 -12.21
N SER A 309 -8.00 2.11 -12.12
CA SER A 309 -9.16 2.20 -11.22
C SER A 309 -8.77 2.41 -9.75
N ALA A 310 -7.55 2.03 -9.35
CA ALA A 310 -6.95 2.38 -8.07
C ALA A 310 -7.06 3.88 -7.70
N MET A 311 -7.07 4.77 -8.70
CA MET A 311 -7.26 6.21 -8.47
C MET A 311 -8.63 6.53 -7.84
N THR A 312 -9.64 5.69 -8.08
CA THR A 312 -10.95 5.82 -7.40
C THR A 312 -10.83 5.50 -5.90
N SER A 313 -9.98 4.54 -5.52
CA SER A 313 -9.66 4.26 -4.11
C SER A 313 -8.88 5.40 -3.45
N HIS A 314 -8.00 6.08 -4.19
CA HIS A 314 -7.29 7.27 -3.71
C HIS A 314 -8.26 8.43 -3.46
N LEU A 315 -9.12 8.73 -4.43
CA LEU A 315 -10.19 9.71 -4.28
C LEU A 315 -11.08 9.38 -3.07
N ASN A 316 -11.45 8.11 -2.88
CA ASN A 316 -12.22 7.68 -1.72
C ASN A 316 -11.49 7.95 -0.40
N SER A 317 -10.20 7.61 -0.34
CA SER A 317 -9.36 7.83 0.84
C SER A 317 -9.22 9.32 1.17
N ILE A 318 -9.05 10.17 0.16
CA ILE A 318 -9.02 11.63 0.30
C ILE A 318 -10.36 12.14 0.83
N CYS A 319 -11.49 11.75 0.21
CA CYS A 319 -12.82 12.14 0.67
C CYS A 319 -13.03 11.72 2.12
N LYS A 320 -12.74 10.47 2.49
CA LYS A 320 -12.88 9.99 3.87
C LYS A 320 -12.03 10.79 4.86
N PHE A 321 -10.80 11.12 4.50
CA PHE A 321 -9.91 11.91 5.37
C PHE A 321 -10.43 13.33 5.58
N VAL A 322 -10.98 13.96 4.53
CA VAL A 322 -11.62 15.27 4.60
C VAL A 322 -12.91 15.20 5.44
N ASP A 323 -13.77 14.21 5.21
CA ASP A 323 -15.05 14.01 5.93
C ASP A 323 -14.84 13.80 7.44
N ALA A 324 -13.85 12.96 7.80
CA ALA A 324 -13.53 12.65 9.19
C ALA A 324 -12.96 13.86 9.95
N GLY A 325 -12.52 14.89 9.23
CA GLY A 325 -12.01 16.15 9.77
C GLY A 325 -12.99 17.30 9.60
N SER A 326 -14.11 17.31 10.35
CA SER A 326 -14.94 18.52 10.54
C SER A 326 -14.21 19.66 11.28
N SER A 327 -12.90 19.49 11.52
CA SER A 327 -11.96 20.43 12.10
C SER A 327 -10.78 20.73 11.16
N SER A 328 -10.96 20.66 9.84
CA SER A 328 -9.96 21.21 8.92
C SER A 328 -9.78 22.68 9.27
N LEU A 329 -8.53 23.12 9.44
CA LEU A 329 -8.14 24.53 9.62
C LEU A 329 -8.38 25.38 8.35
N ILE A 330 -9.06 24.78 7.38
CA ILE A 330 -9.31 25.28 6.04
C ILE A 330 -10.83 25.35 5.90
N ASP A 331 -11.33 26.50 5.45
CA ASP A 331 -12.73 26.67 5.04
C ASP A 331 -13.14 25.49 4.14
N GLY A 332 -14.20 24.78 4.52
CA GLY A 332 -14.65 23.57 3.82
C GLY A 332 -14.89 23.80 2.33
N ASN A 333 -15.18 25.04 1.92
CA ASN A 333 -15.35 25.41 0.52
C ASN A 333 -14.05 25.30 -0.29
N VAL A 334 -12.89 25.66 0.28
CA VAL A 334 -11.60 25.63 -0.43
C VAL A 334 -11.13 24.21 -0.71
N VAL A 335 -11.25 23.32 0.29
CA VAL A 335 -10.88 21.91 0.13
C VAL A 335 -11.81 21.22 -0.87
N ALA A 336 -13.11 21.48 -0.78
CA ALA A 336 -14.08 20.91 -1.70
C ALA A 336 -13.87 21.39 -3.15
N ASP A 337 -13.54 22.66 -3.35
CA ASP A 337 -13.21 23.24 -4.66
C ASP A 337 -12.02 22.52 -5.32
N GLU A 338 -10.93 22.33 -4.59
CA GLU A 338 -9.76 21.60 -5.10
C GLU A 338 -10.05 20.12 -5.27
N LEU A 339 -10.93 19.53 -4.45
CA LEU A 339 -11.32 18.12 -4.59
C LEU A 339 -12.13 17.91 -5.87
N TRP A 340 -13.02 18.85 -6.24
CA TRP A 340 -13.69 18.85 -7.53
C TRP A 340 -12.70 18.97 -8.71
N ARG A 341 -11.69 19.81 -8.58
CA ARG A 341 -10.62 19.93 -9.61
C ARG A 341 -9.80 18.65 -9.72
N PHE A 342 -9.48 18.01 -8.59
CA PHE A 342 -8.77 16.72 -8.57
C PHE A 342 -9.61 15.60 -9.18
N TRP A 343 -10.90 15.51 -8.83
CA TRP A 343 -11.86 14.58 -9.41
C TRP A 343 -11.96 14.73 -10.93
N ARG A 344 -12.13 15.96 -11.43
CA ARG A 344 -12.11 16.23 -12.88
C ARG A 344 -10.78 15.90 -13.53
N GLY A 345 -9.69 16.19 -12.81
CA GLY A 345 -8.34 15.84 -13.21
C GLY A 345 -8.16 14.34 -13.42
N ALA A 346 -8.88 13.49 -12.68
CA ALA A 346 -8.79 12.04 -12.79
C ALA A 346 -9.35 11.45 -14.11
N ASN A 347 -10.05 12.22 -14.96
CA ASN A 347 -10.60 11.75 -16.25
C ASN A 347 -9.54 11.10 -17.19
N TRP A 348 -8.25 11.36 -17.00
CA TRP A 348 -7.20 10.65 -17.76
C TRP A 348 -7.24 9.14 -17.54
N ILE A 349 -7.67 8.64 -16.36
CA ILE A 349 -7.77 7.20 -16.11
C ILE A 349 -8.86 6.57 -16.96
N VAL A 350 -9.97 7.29 -17.20
CA VAL A 350 -11.08 6.86 -18.06
C VAL A 350 -10.61 6.78 -19.51
N LYS A 351 -9.95 7.85 -20.00
CA LYS A 351 -9.45 7.95 -21.39
C LYS A 351 -8.37 6.91 -21.76
N ARG A 352 -7.72 6.30 -20.77
CA ARG A 352 -6.69 5.28 -20.98
C ARG A 352 -7.23 3.85 -20.98
N GLN A 353 -8.53 3.66 -20.73
CA GLN A 353 -9.11 2.33 -20.72
C GLN A 353 -9.16 1.74 -22.12
N SER A 354 -8.68 0.51 -22.25
CA SER A 354 -8.79 -0.28 -23.48
C SER A 354 -10.00 -1.22 -23.47
N GLN A 355 -10.57 -1.48 -22.30
CA GLN A 355 -11.74 -2.35 -22.11
C GLN A 355 -12.97 -1.50 -21.77
N PRO A 356 -14.06 -1.56 -22.57
CA PRO A 356 -15.27 -0.77 -22.33
C PRO A 356 -15.90 -1.00 -20.94
N ALA A 357 -15.89 -2.24 -20.46
CA ALA A 357 -16.37 -2.59 -19.13
C ALA A 357 -15.61 -1.85 -18.02
N ALA A 358 -14.28 -1.83 -18.09
CA ALA A 358 -13.42 -1.09 -17.17
C ALA A 358 -13.74 0.41 -17.20
N GLU A 359 -13.89 0.98 -18.40
CA GLU A 359 -14.26 2.39 -18.57
C GLU A 359 -15.59 2.72 -17.88
N SER A 360 -16.64 1.95 -18.17
CA SER A 360 -17.97 2.15 -17.59
C SER A 360 -17.98 1.99 -16.07
N LEU A 361 -17.32 0.98 -15.53
CA LEU A 361 -17.22 0.75 -14.08
C LEU A 361 -16.44 1.87 -13.39
N ILE A 362 -15.32 2.32 -13.96
CA ILE A 362 -14.54 3.44 -13.43
C ILE A 362 -15.36 4.73 -13.46
N LYS A 363 -16.06 5.04 -14.57
CA LYS A 363 -16.98 6.17 -14.65
C LYS A 363 -18.03 6.08 -13.55
N LYS A 364 -18.67 4.92 -13.37
CA LYS A 364 -19.67 4.71 -12.31
C LYS A 364 -19.11 4.98 -10.92
N ARG A 365 -17.91 4.50 -10.63
CA ARG A 365 -17.20 4.78 -9.36
C ARG A 365 -16.91 6.27 -9.18
N LEU A 366 -16.43 6.94 -10.22
CA LEU A 366 -16.23 8.39 -10.19
C LEU A 366 -17.56 9.13 -9.98
N GLY A 367 -18.67 8.68 -10.55
CA GLY A 367 -20.00 9.21 -10.30
C GLY A 367 -20.43 9.06 -8.83
N GLN A 368 -20.24 7.88 -8.24
CA GLN A 368 -20.52 7.65 -6.80
C GLN A 368 -19.67 8.55 -5.90
N LEU A 369 -18.40 8.77 -6.25
CA LEU A 369 -17.51 9.70 -5.54
C LEU A 369 -17.91 11.15 -5.74
N ALA A 370 -18.39 11.54 -6.94
CA ALA A 370 -18.88 12.89 -7.20
C ALA A 370 -20.10 13.23 -6.33
N GLU A 371 -21.02 12.28 -6.12
CA GLU A 371 -22.14 12.46 -5.20
C GLU A 371 -21.67 12.66 -3.75
N ARG A 372 -20.59 11.99 -3.34
CA ARG A 372 -19.98 12.20 -2.02
C ARG A 372 -19.36 13.59 -1.90
N ILE A 373 -18.57 14.01 -2.89
CA ILE A 373 -17.96 15.35 -2.91
C ILE A 373 -19.04 16.43 -2.90
N ASN A 374 -20.12 16.24 -3.66
CA ASN A 374 -21.25 17.16 -3.72
C ASN A 374 -21.98 17.35 -2.38
N LYS A 375 -21.95 16.34 -1.50
CA LYS A 375 -22.46 16.46 -0.12
C LYS A 375 -21.57 17.32 0.79
N LEU A 376 -20.30 17.49 0.44
CA LEU A 376 -19.38 18.38 1.15
C LEU A 376 -19.59 19.83 0.72
N ALA A 377 -19.49 20.10 -0.58
CA ALA A 377 -19.86 21.38 -1.18
C ALA A 377 -20.17 21.19 -2.67
N PRO A 378 -21.07 22.02 -3.25
CA PRO A 378 -21.30 22.03 -4.69
C PRO A 378 -20.03 22.44 -5.45
N ALA A 379 -19.95 22.09 -6.73
CA ALA A 379 -18.83 22.48 -7.57
C ALA A 379 -18.71 24.01 -7.71
N PRO A 380 -17.48 24.57 -7.75
CA PRO A 380 -17.29 25.99 -7.90
C PRO A 380 -17.75 26.48 -9.29
N GLY A 381 -18.25 27.71 -9.35
CA GLY A 381 -18.99 28.23 -10.50
C GLY A 381 -18.21 28.22 -11.82
N ASP A 382 -16.87 28.31 -11.78
CA ASP A 382 -15.99 28.26 -12.96
C ASP A 382 -15.97 26.88 -13.65
N ILE A 383 -16.23 25.80 -12.91
CA ILE A 383 -16.24 24.43 -13.43
C ILE A 383 -17.60 23.73 -13.30
N ALA A 384 -18.55 24.28 -12.55
CA ALA A 384 -19.83 23.65 -12.23
C ALA A 384 -20.61 23.11 -13.44
N PRO A 385 -20.75 23.84 -14.57
CA PRO A 385 -21.49 23.30 -15.73
C PRO A 385 -20.84 22.04 -16.33
N LYS A 386 -19.51 21.98 -16.33
CA LYS A 386 -18.77 20.80 -16.83
C LYS A 386 -18.85 19.65 -15.85
N VAL A 387 -18.71 19.94 -14.55
CA VAL A 387 -18.86 18.94 -13.48
C VAL A 387 -20.24 18.31 -13.53
N GLU A 388 -21.32 19.08 -13.67
CA GLU A 388 -22.67 18.53 -13.67
C GLU A 388 -22.91 17.61 -14.88
N ALA A 389 -22.41 18.00 -16.06
CA ALA A 389 -22.48 17.16 -17.25
C ALA A 389 -21.69 15.84 -17.07
N GLU A 390 -20.43 15.92 -16.61
CA GLU A 390 -19.57 14.76 -16.37
C GLU A 390 -20.15 13.86 -15.26
N ARG A 391 -20.66 14.43 -14.16
CA ARG A 391 -21.27 13.67 -13.06
C ARG A 391 -22.51 12.91 -13.53
N SER A 392 -23.37 13.56 -14.30
CA SER A 392 -24.57 12.93 -14.86
C SER A 392 -24.23 11.80 -15.83
N GLU A 393 -23.26 12.01 -16.73
CA GLU A 393 -22.74 10.95 -17.62
C GLU A 393 -22.19 9.77 -16.80
N TYR A 394 -21.34 10.06 -15.81
CA TYR A 394 -20.63 9.05 -15.03
C TYR A 394 -21.57 8.25 -14.12
N ALA A 395 -22.57 8.89 -13.53
CA ALA A 395 -23.60 8.21 -12.75
C ALA A 395 -24.39 7.20 -13.58
N GLN A 396 -24.56 7.44 -14.89
CA GLN A 396 -25.31 6.60 -15.82
C GLN A 396 -24.43 5.64 -16.65
N ALA A 397 -23.10 5.74 -16.53
CA ALA A 397 -22.15 4.97 -17.34
C ALA A 397 -22.19 3.45 -17.09
N TYR A 398 -22.72 3.03 -15.94
CA TYR A 398 -22.99 1.63 -15.62
C TYR A 398 -24.29 1.52 -14.79
N PRO A 399 -25.12 0.47 -14.98
CA PRO A 399 -26.35 0.28 -14.23
C PRO A 399 -26.14 0.26 -12.71
N ASP A 400 -27.12 0.72 -11.94
CA ASP A 400 -27.16 0.43 -10.51
C ASP A 400 -27.42 -1.07 -10.32
N VAL A 401 -26.55 -1.71 -9.55
CA VAL A 401 -26.66 -3.12 -9.21
C VAL A 401 -26.71 -3.28 -7.70
N ASP A 402 -27.46 -4.27 -7.25
CA ASP A 402 -27.62 -4.58 -5.83
C ASP A 402 -26.39 -5.34 -5.31
N LEU A 403 -25.75 -6.14 -6.18
CA LEU A 403 -24.63 -7.01 -5.85
C LEU A 403 -23.53 -6.98 -6.92
N THR A 404 -22.27 -6.81 -6.51
CA THR A 404 -21.10 -7.16 -7.31
C THR A 404 -20.51 -8.47 -6.80
N ILE A 405 -20.35 -9.46 -7.67
CA ILE A 405 -19.69 -10.73 -7.35
C ILE A 405 -18.29 -10.70 -7.95
N VAL A 406 -17.27 -11.07 -7.18
CA VAL A 406 -15.87 -11.11 -7.60
C VAL A 406 -15.37 -12.55 -7.55
N ILE A 407 -14.83 -13.04 -8.67
CA ILE A 407 -14.19 -14.36 -8.77
C ILE A 407 -12.75 -14.18 -9.24
N ALA A 408 -11.80 -14.68 -8.45
CA ALA A 408 -10.41 -14.83 -8.87
C ALA A 408 -10.18 -16.28 -9.30
N ALA A 409 -9.76 -16.48 -10.56
CA ALA A 409 -9.58 -17.80 -11.14
C ALA A 409 -8.12 -18.05 -11.51
N TYR A 410 -7.63 -19.25 -11.21
CA TYR A 410 -6.32 -19.73 -11.63
C TYR A 410 -6.38 -21.24 -11.85
N ASN A 411 -6.16 -21.69 -13.08
CA ASN A 411 -6.19 -23.11 -13.45
C ASN A 411 -7.46 -23.85 -12.96
N ALA A 412 -8.62 -23.29 -13.28
CA ALA A 412 -9.95 -23.70 -12.84
C ALA A 412 -10.84 -24.20 -14.00
N ALA A 413 -10.28 -24.57 -15.15
CA ALA A 413 -11.06 -24.85 -16.37
C ALA A 413 -12.09 -25.98 -16.22
N ASP A 414 -11.82 -26.93 -15.33
CA ASP A 414 -12.65 -28.08 -15.01
C ASP A 414 -13.87 -27.75 -14.12
N VAL A 415 -13.84 -26.65 -13.37
CA VAL A 415 -14.85 -26.32 -12.33
C VAL A 415 -15.53 -24.97 -12.53
N ILE A 416 -14.85 -24.00 -13.16
CA ILE A 416 -15.30 -22.60 -13.23
C ILE A 416 -16.66 -22.43 -13.94
N ARG A 417 -17.00 -23.32 -14.87
CA ARG A 417 -18.32 -23.32 -15.54
C ARG A 417 -19.44 -23.52 -14.54
N GLU A 418 -19.31 -24.50 -13.65
CA GLU A 418 -20.34 -24.81 -12.67
C GLU A 418 -20.52 -23.66 -11.67
N THR A 419 -19.41 -23.05 -11.26
CA THR A 419 -19.39 -21.85 -10.43
C THR A 419 -20.18 -20.71 -11.07
N ILE A 420 -19.86 -20.35 -12.32
CA ILE A 420 -20.55 -19.26 -13.03
C ILE A 420 -22.01 -19.60 -13.30
N ASP A 421 -22.32 -20.84 -13.71
CA ASP A 421 -23.68 -21.29 -13.93
C ASP A 421 -24.54 -21.21 -12.65
N SER A 422 -23.95 -21.43 -11.48
CA SER A 422 -24.64 -21.26 -10.20
C SER A 422 -24.99 -19.79 -9.92
N VAL A 423 -24.12 -18.86 -10.33
CA VAL A 423 -24.34 -17.40 -10.25
C VAL A 423 -25.39 -16.93 -11.26
N LEU A 424 -25.37 -17.47 -12.48
CA LEU A 424 -26.33 -17.11 -13.53
C LEU A 424 -27.79 -17.45 -13.18
N ARG A 425 -28.01 -18.33 -12.19
CA ARG A 425 -29.36 -18.67 -11.67
C ARG A 425 -29.93 -17.62 -10.71
N LEU A 426 -29.17 -16.57 -10.37
CA LEU A 426 -29.67 -15.47 -9.54
C LEU A 426 -30.84 -14.76 -10.24
N ASP A 427 -32.00 -14.81 -9.59
CA ASP A 427 -33.21 -14.10 -10.00
C ASP A 427 -33.69 -13.19 -8.86
N GLY A 428 -34.13 -11.98 -9.21
CA GLY A 428 -34.62 -11.00 -8.25
C GLY A 428 -33.54 -10.13 -7.57
N LEU A 429 -32.32 -10.10 -8.11
CA LEU A 429 -31.28 -9.09 -7.85
C LEU A 429 -30.73 -8.55 -9.17
N ARG A 430 -30.42 -7.26 -9.22
CA ARG A 430 -29.53 -6.74 -10.27
C ARG A 430 -28.10 -6.98 -9.82
N TYR A 431 -27.30 -7.66 -10.64
CA TYR A 431 -25.92 -7.96 -10.28
C TYR A 431 -24.97 -7.86 -11.47
N ASN A 432 -23.69 -7.69 -11.17
CA ASN A 432 -22.60 -7.94 -12.11
C ASN A 432 -21.60 -8.93 -11.53
N LEU A 433 -20.89 -9.61 -12.43
CA LEU A 433 -19.85 -10.57 -12.10
C LEU A 433 -18.53 -10.07 -12.68
N LEU A 434 -17.56 -9.81 -11.80
CA LEU A 434 -16.21 -9.42 -12.18
C LEU A 434 -15.29 -10.63 -11.97
N CYS A 435 -14.81 -11.19 -13.07
CA CYS A 435 -13.88 -12.30 -13.06
C CYS A 435 -12.47 -11.79 -13.36
N ILE A 436 -11.46 -12.30 -12.67
CA ILE A 436 -10.06 -12.07 -13.01
C ILE A 436 -9.33 -13.39 -13.18
N ASP A 437 -8.76 -13.59 -14.37
CA ASP A 437 -7.80 -14.65 -14.60
C ASP A 437 -6.43 -14.23 -14.05
N ASP A 438 -5.93 -15.00 -13.08
CA ASP A 438 -4.65 -14.79 -12.42
C ASP A 438 -3.52 -15.54 -13.14
N GLY A 439 -3.48 -15.44 -14.47
CA GLY A 439 -2.44 -16.00 -15.33
C GLY A 439 -2.55 -17.50 -15.46
N SER A 440 -3.76 -18.01 -15.72
CA SER A 440 -3.99 -19.43 -15.95
C SER A 440 -3.20 -19.94 -17.17
N THR A 441 -2.84 -21.22 -17.11
CA THR A 441 -2.12 -21.94 -18.16
C THR A 441 -2.96 -23.04 -18.80
N ASP A 442 -4.18 -23.24 -18.32
CA ASP A 442 -5.20 -24.12 -18.89
C ASP A 442 -6.28 -23.31 -19.62
N GLY A 443 -7.42 -23.95 -19.96
CA GLY A 443 -8.53 -23.32 -20.67
C GLY A 443 -9.39 -22.34 -19.85
N THR A 444 -8.97 -21.93 -18.66
CA THR A 444 -9.79 -21.10 -17.75
C THR A 444 -10.17 -19.78 -18.40
N LEU A 445 -9.20 -19.11 -19.02
CA LEU A 445 -9.41 -17.78 -19.59
C LEU A 445 -10.41 -17.82 -20.75
N GLU A 446 -10.28 -18.80 -21.64
CA GLU A 446 -11.18 -18.98 -22.78
C GLU A 446 -12.62 -19.24 -22.32
N ILE A 447 -12.79 -20.00 -21.23
CA ILE A 447 -14.10 -20.24 -20.62
C ILE A 447 -14.68 -18.93 -20.11
N LEU A 448 -13.91 -18.15 -19.33
CA LEU A 448 -14.35 -16.86 -18.81
C LEU A 448 -14.77 -15.91 -19.95
N GLN A 449 -13.97 -15.80 -21.00
CA GLN A 449 -14.25 -14.96 -22.17
C GLN A 449 -15.49 -15.39 -22.95
N SER A 450 -15.80 -16.70 -22.99
CA SER A 450 -17.06 -17.21 -23.55
C SER A 450 -18.25 -16.64 -22.78
N TYR A 451 -18.22 -16.67 -21.45
CA TYR A 451 -19.31 -16.12 -20.63
C TYR A 451 -19.43 -14.59 -20.76
N GLU A 452 -18.33 -13.84 -20.82
CA GLU A 452 -18.36 -12.38 -21.09
C GLU A 452 -19.01 -12.07 -22.44
N SER A 453 -18.78 -12.91 -23.45
CA SER A 453 -19.39 -12.74 -24.79
C SER A 453 -20.89 -13.01 -24.79
N ASP A 454 -21.34 -13.97 -23.97
CA ASP A 454 -22.74 -14.41 -23.91
C ASP A 454 -23.59 -13.58 -22.93
N HIS A 455 -22.97 -12.89 -21.96
CA HIS A 455 -23.66 -12.20 -20.87
C HIS A 455 -23.12 -10.78 -20.61
N GLY A 456 -23.95 -9.76 -20.88
CA GLY A 456 -23.54 -8.35 -20.73
C GLY A 456 -23.29 -7.85 -19.30
N ASN A 457 -23.52 -8.67 -18.27
CA ASN A 457 -23.24 -8.37 -16.87
C ASN A 457 -22.02 -9.12 -16.31
N ILE A 458 -21.32 -9.92 -17.13
CA ILE A 458 -20.07 -10.58 -16.79
C ILE A 458 -18.91 -9.82 -17.45
N HIS A 459 -17.87 -9.50 -16.68
CA HIS A 459 -16.69 -8.78 -17.16
C HIS A 459 -15.42 -9.50 -16.74
N VAL A 460 -14.52 -9.74 -17.69
CA VAL A 460 -13.31 -10.55 -17.48
C VAL A 460 -12.07 -9.68 -17.57
N PHE A 461 -11.22 -9.79 -16.55
CA PHE A 461 -9.94 -9.12 -16.44
C PHE A 461 -8.82 -10.16 -16.38
N GLN A 462 -7.59 -9.71 -16.61
CA GLN A 462 -6.42 -10.59 -16.63
C GLN A 462 -5.25 -9.95 -15.88
N GLN A 463 -4.39 -10.78 -15.31
CA GLN A 463 -3.08 -10.41 -14.79
C GLN A 463 -2.12 -11.59 -14.87
N GLY A 464 -0.82 -11.36 -14.67
CA GLY A 464 0.09 -12.47 -14.38
C GLY A 464 -0.15 -13.02 -12.97
N ASN A 465 0.17 -14.29 -12.76
CA ASN A 465 -0.06 -14.99 -11.49
C ASN A 465 0.60 -14.29 -10.30
N ARG A 466 -0.24 -13.84 -9.35
CA ARG A 466 0.17 -13.19 -8.10
C ARG A 466 -0.59 -13.71 -6.88
N GLY A 467 -1.42 -14.74 -7.05
CA GLY A 467 -2.28 -15.32 -6.02
C GLY A 467 -3.65 -14.66 -5.90
N ALA A 468 -4.63 -15.45 -5.47
CA ALA A 468 -6.04 -15.08 -5.38
C ALA A 468 -6.29 -13.77 -4.61
N GLY A 469 -5.58 -13.53 -3.50
CA GLY A 469 -5.71 -12.30 -2.73
C GLY A 469 -5.39 -11.04 -3.54
N ARG A 470 -4.27 -11.05 -4.28
CA ARG A 470 -3.89 -9.92 -5.14
C ARG A 470 -4.84 -9.77 -6.33
N ALA A 471 -5.29 -10.89 -6.90
CA ALA A 471 -6.27 -10.89 -7.98
C ALA A 471 -7.60 -10.25 -7.54
N ARG A 472 -8.16 -10.64 -6.37
CA ARG A 472 -9.35 -10.00 -5.79
C ARG A 472 -9.13 -8.51 -5.54
N ASN A 473 -7.98 -8.13 -4.99
CA ASN A 473 -7.65 -6.73 -4.70
C ASN A 473 -7.65 -5.84 -5.96
N MET A 474 -7.27 -6.37 -7.13
CA MET A 474 -7.31 -5.62 -8.38
C MET A 474 -8.72 -5.25 -8.84
N LEU A 475 -9.74 -6.01 -8.43
CA LEU A 475 -11.13 -5.77 -8.81
C LEU A 475 -11.91 -4.96 -7.78
N ILE A 476 -11.42 -4.84 -6.54
CA ILE A 476 -12.06 -4.04 -5.49
C ILE A 476 -12.38 -2.61 -5.97
N PRO A 477 -11.45 -1.84 -6.59
CA PRO A 477 -11.76 -0.49 -7.05
C PRO A 477 -12.86 -0.42 -8.12
N LEU A 478 -13.15 -1.52 -8.82
CA LEU A 478 -14.20 -1.62 -9.84
C LEU A 478 -15.56 -2.06 -9.28
N CYS A 479 -15.64 -2.43 -8.00
CA CYS A 479 -16.90 -2.88 -7.38
C CYS A 479 -17.87 -1.71 -7.19
N THR A 480 -19.02 -1.78 -7.85
CA THR A 480 -20.03 -0.69 -7.93
C THR A 480 -21.35 -1.01 -7.25
N GLY A 481 -21.64 -2.29 -6.96
CA GLY A 481 -22.91 -2.69 -6.36
C GLY A 481 -23.11 -2.17 -4.94
N THR A 482 -24.35 -2.22 -4.44
CA THR A 482 -24.65 -1.89 -3.04
C THR A 482 -23.84 -2.79 -2.07
N TYR A 483 -23.78 -4.08 -2.38
CA TYR A 483 -22.95 -5.07 -1.70
C TYR A 483 -21.94 -5.71 -2.65
N THR A 484 -20.84 -6.22 -2.09
CA THR A 484 -19.83 -7.02 -2.78
C THR A 484 -19.76 -8.41 -2.15
N TYR A 485 -19.64 -9.44 -2.98
CA TYR A 485 -19.50 -10.84 -2.60
C TYR A 485 -18.26 -11.44 -3.28
N PHE A 486 -17.40 -12.11 -2.51
CA PHE A 486 -16.22 -12.79 -3.05
C PHE A 486 -16.50 -14.29 -3.09
N LEU A 487 -16.42 -14.89 -4.28
CA LEU A 487 -16.67 -16.32 -4.50
C LEU A 487 -15.40 -16.96 -5.07
N ASP A 488 -15.10 -18.18 -4.61
CA ASP A 488 -13.98 -18.95 -5.12
C ASP A 488 -14.33 -19.60 -6.46
N ALA A 489 -13.34 -19.76 -7.33
CA ALA A 489 -13.54 -20.24 -8.70
C ALA A 489 -14.07 -21.69 -8.77
N ASP A 490 -13.93 -22.46 -7.70
CA ASP A 490 -14.31 -23.86 -7.57
C ASP A 490 -15.51 -24.12 -6.65
N ASP A 491 -16.13 -23.07 -6.11
CA ASP A 491 -17.28 -23.16 -5.21
C ASP A 491 -18.58 -22.72 -5.89
N THR A 492 -19.72 -23.29 -5.48
CA THR A 492 -21.03 -22.94 -6.06
C THR A 492 -21.95 -22.27 -5.03
N ILE A 493 -22.96 -21.56 -5.51
CA ILE A 493 -23.98 -20.96 -4.65
C ILE A 493 -25.37 -21.55 -4.84
N ASP A 494 -26.17 -21.54 -3.76
CA ASP A 494 -27.62 -21.54 -3.85
C ASP A 494 -28.10 -20.12 -4.15
N ALA A 495 -28.60 -19.93 -5.38
CA ALA A 495 -29.00 -18.62 -5.88
C ALA A 495 -30.15 -18.00 -5.08
N ALA A 496 -31.15 -18.80 -4.68
CA ALA A 496 -32.29 -18.29 -3.93
C ALA A 496 -31.88 -17.88 -2.51
N ALA A 497 -30.99 -18.65 -1.88
CA ALA A 497 -30.42 -18.33 -0.58
C ALA A 497 -29.58 -17.03 -0.63
N LEU A 498 -28.73 -16.85 -1.65
CA LEU A 498 -27.95 -15.61 -1.80
C LEU A 498 -28.86 -14.40 -2.02
N VAL A 499 -29.91 -14.53 -2.85
CA VAL A 499 -30.90 -13.47 -3.06
C VAL A 499 -31.58 -13.07 -1.75
N SER A 500 -32.00 -14.06 -0.96
CA SER A 500 -32.61 -13.84 0.36
C SER A 500 -31.63 -13.12 1.30
N ALA A 501 -30.39 -13.59 1.37
CA ALA A 501 -29.35 -13.02 2.22
C ALA A 501 -29.05 -11.55 1.88
N VAL A 502 -28.88 -11.23 0.60
CA VAL A 502 -28.58 -9.86 0.15
C VAL A 502 -29.78 -8.94 0.35
N LYS A 503 -31.01 -9.40 0.10
CA LYS A 503 -32.22 -8.62 0.39
C LYS A 503 -32.36 -8.32 1.89
N ALA A 504 -32.06 -9.29 2.74
CA ALA A 504 -32.03 -9.08 4.19
C ALA A 504 -30.95 -8.05 4.59
N ALA A 505 -29.74 -8.17 4.04
CA ALA A 505 -28.67 -7.20 4.28
C ALA A 505 -29.08 -5.78 3.86
N ILE A 506 -29.70 -5.62 2.67
CA ILE A 506 -30.22 -4.33 2.20
C ILE A 506 -31.28 -3.79 3.16
N ALA A 507 -32.30 -4.60 3.49
CA ALA A 507 -33.42 -4.18 4.32
C ALA A 507 -33.00 -3.81 5.76
N ASN A 508 -32.01 -4.52 6.30
CA ASN A 508 -31.46 -4.25 7.62
C ASN A 508 -30.41 -3.16 7.62
N GLU A 509 -29.95 -2.70 6.46
CA GLU A 509 -28.80 -1.82 6.33
C GLU A 509 -27.55 -2.37 7.05
N ASP A 510 -27.29 -3.67 6.94
CA ASP A 510 -26.10 -4.29 7.52
C ASP A 510 -24.82 -3.80 6.79
N ASP A 511 -23.70 -3.68 7.49
CA ASP A 511 -22.42 -3.41 6.82
C ASP A 511 -21.75 -4.71 6.35
N LEU A 512 -22.01 -5.80 7.06
CA LEU A 512 -21.47 -7.12 6.82
C LEU A 512 -22.53 -8.15 7.22
N THR A 513 -22.88 -9.07 6.33
CA THR A 513 -23.87 -10.12 6.63
C THR A 513 -23.28 -11.49 6.37
N PHE A 514 -23.22 -12.32 7.41
CA PHE A 514 -22.77 -13.70 7.33
C PHE A 514 -23.91 -14.67 6.98
N PHE A 515 -23.56 -15.80 6.40
CA PHE A 515 -24.50 -16.88 6.13
C PHE A 515 -23.83 -18.25 6.27
N LYS A 516 -24.66 -19.30 6.36
CA LYS A 516 -24.18 -20.68 6.49
C LYS A 516 -23.59 -21.16 5.18
N TYR A 517 -22.80 -22.22 5.29
CA TYR A 517 -22.21 -22.92 4.16
C TYR A 517 -22.27 -24.43 4.33
N ARG A 518 -22.09 -25.10 3.19
CA ARG A 518 -21.98 -26.55 3.07
C ARG A 518 -20.59 -26.91 2.54
N ILE A 519 -20.13 -28.11 2.83
CA ILE A 519 -18.90 -28.68 2.28
C ILE A 519 -19.25 -29.95 1.53
N ASP A 520 -18.85 -30.01 0.27
CA ASP A 520 -18.99 -31.18 -0.60
C ASP A 520 -17.62 -31.80 -0.86
N TYR A 521 -17.45 -33.04 -0.42
CA TYR A 521 -16.28 -33.87 -0.71
C TYR A 521 -16.54 -34.58 -2.04
N VAL A 522 -16.19 -33.91 -3.14
CA VAL A 522 -16.57 -34.28 -4.51
C VAL A 522 -16.18 -35.73 -4.81
N ASP A 523 -14.93 -36.09 -4.55
CA ASP A 523 -14.41 -37.44 -4.86
C ASP A 523 -14.99 -38.53 -3.95
N GLN A 524 -15.58 -38.17 -2.80
CA GLN A 524 -16.15 -39.11 -1.85
C GLN A 524 -17.66 -39.25 -1.97
N GLY A 525 -18.32 -38.40 -2.77
CA GLY A 525 -19.78 -38.34 -2.88
C GLY A 525 -20.47 -38.04 -1.54
N LYS A 526 -19.81 -37.27 -0.66
CA LYS A 526 -20.30 -36.94 0.69
C LYS A 526 -20.43 -35.44 0.84
N SER A 527 -21.44 -35.01 1.59
CA SER A 527 -21.62 -33.61 1.97
C SER A 527 -21.83 -33.47 3.48
N ARG A 528 -21.53 -32.29 4.01
CA ARG A 528 -21.82 -31.89 5.38
C ARG A 528 -22.18 -30.41 5.42
N GLY A 529 -22.92 -29.98 6.45
CA GLY A 529 -23.01 -28.56 6.79
C GLY A 529 -21.67 -28.02 7.30
N MET A 530 -21.71 -26.83 7.91
CA MET A 530 -20.55 -26.18 8.52
C MET A 530 -19.71 -27.10 9.43
N PHE A 531 -18.44 -26.77 9.61
CA PHE A 531 -17.59 -27.44 10.60
C PHE A 531 -18.20 -27.37 12.00
N ASP A 532 -17.97 -28.39 12.83
CA ASP A 532 -18.61 -28.49 14.16
C ASP A 532 -18.26 -27.30 15.05
N SER A 533 -17.07 -26.71 14.87
CA SER A 533 -16.66 -25.47 15.53
C SER A 533 -17.55 -24.29 15.12
N ASP A 534 -17.74 -24.08 13.81
CA ASP A 534 -18.55 -23.00 13.27
C ASP A 534 -20.03 -23.21 13.58
N ALA A 535 -20.53 -24.45 13.51
CA ALA A 535 -21.92 -24.77 13.86
C ALA A 535 -22.25 -24.46 15.33
N LYS A 536 -21.31 -24.69 16.26
CA LYS A 536 -21.46 -24.31 17.68
C LYS A 536 -21.50 -22.81 17.86
N LEU A 537 -20.58 -22.08 17.23
CA LEU A 537 -20.56 -20.61 17.25
C LEU A 537 -21.86 -20.04 16.66
N TRP A 538 -22.32 -20.62 15.55
CA TRP A 538 -23.53 -20.19 14.86
C TRP A 538 -24.78 -20.35 15.72
N ALA A 539 -24.92 -21.48 16.44
CA ALA A 539 -26.04 -21.71 17.34
C ALA A 539 -26.12 -20.65 18.46
N ALA A 540 -24.97 -20.13 18.91
CA ALA A 540 -24.91 -19.11 19.96
C ALA A 540 -25.41 -17.72 19.50
N LEU A 541 -25.36 -17.40 18.20
CA LEU A 541 -25.72 -16.09 17.66
C LEU A 541 -27.17 -15.67 17.99
N SER A 542 -28.08 -16.64 18.02
CA SER A 542 -29.51 -16.42 18.32
C SER A 542 -29.78 -15.84 19.71
N SER A 543 -28.85 -16.04 20.65
CA SER A 543 -28.98 -15.58 22.05
C SER A 543 -28.36 -14.20 22.29
N GLN A 544 -27.65 -13.65 21.31
CA GLN A 544 -26.86 -12.43 21.46
C GLN A 544 -27.66 -11.19 21.11
N GLN A 545 -27.58 -10.18 21.98
CA GLN A 545 -28.39 -8.97 21.85
C GLN A 545 -27.57 -7.76 21.39
N SER A 546 -26.25 -7.80 21.55
CA SER A 546 -25.37 -6.69 21.15
C SER A 546 -24.52 -7.01 19.92
N VAL A 547 -24.20 -5.96 19.15
CA VAL A 547 -23.28 -6.08 18.00
C VAL A 547 -21.88 -6.50 18.46
N SER A 548 -21.43 -6.10 19.66
CA SER A 548 -20.12 -6.50 20.20
C SER A 548 -20.02 -8.01 20.42
N GLU A 549 -21.05 -8.64 21.02
CA GLU A 549 -21.10 -10.10 21.21
C GLU A 549 -21.15 -10.84 19.87
N GLN A 550 -21.94 -10.34 18.92
CA GLN A 550 -22.03 -10.89 17.57
C GLN A 550 -20.69 -10.77 16.83
N ARG A 551 -20.03 -9.61 16.91
CA ARG A 551 -18.71 -9.34 16.33
C ARG A 551 -17.67 -10.31 16.89
N ALA A 552 -17.62 -10.47 18.21
CA ALA A 552 -16.75 -11.43 18.86
C ALA A 552 -17.00 -12.84 18.32
N THR A 553 -18.25 -13.29 18.29
CA THR A 553 -18.60 -14.66 17.87
C THR A 553 -18.29 -14.93 16.40
N LEU A 554 -18.64 -13.99 15.51
CA LEU A 554 -18.43 -14.11 14.07
C LEU A 554 -16.94 -14.03 13.69
N SER A 555 -16.11 -13.33 14.48
CA SER A 555 -14.65 -13.30 14.31
C SER A 555 -13.95 -14.62 14.62
N ALA A 556 -14.64 -15.55 15.29
CA ALA A 556 -14.10 -16.88 15.60
C ALA A 556 -14.44 -17.93 14.54
N LEU A 557 -15.28 -17.58 13.54
CA LEU A 557 -15.55 -18.45 12.39
C LEU A 557 -14.30 -18.62 11.54
N ILE A 558 -14.24 -19.70 10.77
CA ILE A 558 -13.16 -19.90 9.80
C ILE A 558 -13.12 -18.74 8.79
N ASN A 559 -11.90 -18.34 8.40
CA ASN A 559 -11.64 -17.16 7.57
C ASN A 559 -11.99 -17.34 6.08
N TYR A 560 -13.18 -17.86 5.78
CA TYR A 560 -13.67 -17.96 4.41
C TYR A 560 -14.18 -16.60 3.91
N PRO A 561 -13.81 -16.16 2.70
CA PRO A 561 -14.34 -14.92 2.13
C PRO A 561 -15.77 -15.07 1.61
N TRP A 562 -16.15 -16.29 1.19
CA TRP A 562 -17.42 -16.58 0.53
C TRP A 562 -18.58 -16.89 1.48
N ASN A 563 -18.41 -16.78 2.81
CA ASN A 563 -19.52 -16.98 3.77
C ASN A 563 -20.16 -15.67 4.23
N ARG A 564 -19.93 -14.57 3.50
CA ARG A 564 -20.43 -13.23 3.86
C ARG A 564 -20.55 -12.32 2.63
N VAL A 565 -21.45 -11.33 2.72
CA VAL A 565 -21.45 -10.15 1.84
C VAL A 565 -21.08 -8.90 2.61
N ILE A 566 -20.34 -7.99 1.99
CA ILE A 566 -19.92 -6.71 2.59
C ILE A 566 -20.54 -5.54 1.84
N ARG A 567 -21.03 -4.52 2.55
CA ARG A 567 -21.46 -3.26 1.96
C ARG A 567 -20.29 -2.66 1.20
N THR A 568 -20.44 -2.42 -0.10
CA THR A 568 -19.35 -1.98 -0.97
C THR A 568 -18.74 -0.66 -0.48
N GLN A 569 -19.58 0.25 0.05
CA GLN A 569 -19.09 1.48 0.66
C GLN A 569 -18.17 1.23 1.86
N LEU A 570 -18.48 0.25 2.74
CA LEU A 570 -17.60 -0.12 3.83
C LEU A 570 -16.27 -0.69 3.31
N LEU A 571 -16.33 -1.58 2.32
CA LEU A 571 -15.14 -2.16 1.67
C LEU A 571 -14.17 -1.06 1.20
N HIS A 572 -14.68 -0.03 0.54
CA HIS A 572 -13.91 1.13 0.08
C HIS A 572 -13.45 2.05 1.21
N ASP A 573 -14.33 2.40 2.15
CA ASP A 573 -14.03 3.36 3.21
C ASP A 573 -13.06 2.81 4.23
N ALA A 574 -13.26 1.57 4.67
CA ALA A 574 -12.33 0.90 5.57
C ALA A 574 -11.09 0.36 4.85
N ASN A 575 -11.05 0.49 3.52
CA ASN A 575 -9.90 0.14 2.69
C ASN A 575 -9.51 -1.34 2.94
N VAL A 576 -10.52 -2.22 2.94
CA VAL A 576 -10.39 -3.64 3.29
C VAL A 576 -9.86 -4.40 2.06
N PHE A 577 -8.84 -5.22 2.27
CA PHE A 577 -8.18 -6.00 1.21
C PHE A 577 -7.83 -7.40 1.70
N PHE A 578 -7.54 -8.28 0.74
CA PHE A 578 -6.89 -9.56 0.98
C PHE A 578 -5.38 -9.37 1.14
N GLY A 579 -4.75 -10.27 1.90
CA GLY A 579 -3.31 -10.26 2.15
C GLY A 579 -2.46 -10.54 0.90
N PRO A 580 -1.21 -10.03 0.86
CA PRO A 580 -0.30 -10.22 -0.29
C PRO A 580 0.29 -11.63 -0.39
N THR A 581 0.18 -12.44 0.66
CA THR A 581 0.80 -13.77 0.74
C THR A 581 -0.02 -14.81 -0.04
N ILE A 582 0.64 -15.77 -0.68
CA ILE A 582 -0.06 -16.81 -1.46
C ILE A 582 -0.98 -17.64 -0.53
N VAL A 583 -0.46 -18.04 0.63
CA VAL A 583 -1.23 -18.71 1.69
C VAL A 583 -1.72 -17.66 2.67
N HIS A 584 -2.87 -17.90 3.31
CA HIS A 584 -3.41 -17.03 4.37
C HIS A 584 -3.83 -15.62 3.92
N ASN A 585 -4.06 -15.41 2.62
CA ASN A 585 -4.51 -14.12 2.08
C ASN A 585 -5.88 -13.69 2.62
N ASP A 586 -6.71 -14.62 3.10
CA ASP A 586 -8.04 -14.27 3.63
C ASP A 586 -7.99 -13.73 5.06
N ILE A 587 -6.85 -13.83 5.78
CA ILE A 587 -6.73 -13.34 7.16
C ILE A 587 -7.02 -11.82 7.23
N PRO A 588 -6.33 -10.93 6.49
CA PRO A 588 -6.63 -9.51 6.58
C PRO A 588 -8.09 -9.18 6.23
N TYR A 589 -8.64 -9.79 5.18
CA TYR A 589 -10.03 -9.56 4.77
C TYR A 589 -11.02 -9.95 5.87
N HIS A 590 -10.87 -11.13 6.46
CA HIS A 590 -11.73 -11.62 7.52
C HIS A 590 -11.77 -10.66 8.72
N TRP A 591 -10.60 -10.32 9.27
CA TRP A 591 -10.54 -9.55 10.50
C TRP A 591 -10.88 -8.08 10.27
N LEU A 592 -10.39 -7.48 9.17
CA LEU A 592 -10.61 -6.06 8.89
C LEU A 592 -12.06 -5.77 8.49
N SER A 593 -12.74 -6.67 7.76
CA SER A 593 -14.17 -6.50 7.46
C SER A 593 -15.03 -6.50 8.72
N ILE A 594 -14.70 -7.34 9.70
CA ILE A 594 -15.44 -7.49 10.95
C ILE A 594 -15.25 -6.28 11.89
N VAL A 595 -14.01 -5.84 12.12
CA VAL A 595 -13.76 -4.69 13.02
C VAL A 595 -14.20 -3.36 12.41
N SER A 596 -14.27 -3.29 11.08
CA SER A 596 -14.72 -2.07 10.40
C SER A 596 -16.24 -1.93 10.34
N ALA A 597 -16.98 -3.03 10.43
CA ALA A 597 -18.43 -3.04 10.36
C ALA A 597 -19.05 -2.50 11.65
N ARG A 598 -19.93 -1.49 11.53
CA ARG A 598 -20.70 -0.95 12.67
C ARG A 598 -21.94 -1.79 12.94
N LYS A 599 -22.54 -2.36 11.89
CA LYS A 599 -23.67 -3.28 11.99
C LYS A 599 -23.32 -4.60 11.28
N ILE A 600 -23.39 -5.70 12.02
CA ILE A 600 -23.12 -7.04 11.50
C ILE A 600 -24.40 -7.86 11.61
N GLY A 601 -24.85 -8.39 10.48
CA GLY A 601 -25.99 -9.29 10.40
C GLY A 601 -25.56 -10.73 10.16
N TYR A 602 -26.49 -11.65 10.34
CA TYR A 602 -26.36 -13.03 9.89
C TYR A 602 -27.72 -13.55 9.43
N VAL A 603 -27.71 -14.49 8.48
CA VAL A 603 -28.93 -15.15 7.99
C VAL A 603 -28.77 -16.67 8.03
N ASP A 604 -29.80 -17.35 8.51
CA ASP A 604 -29.75 -18.80 8.76
C ASP A 604 -30.04 -19.64 7.51
N VAL A 605 -29.36 -19.34 6.41
CA VAL A 605 -29.49 -20.04 5.12
C VAL A 605 -28.13 -20.51 4.62
N GLU A 606 -28.08 -21.72 4.04
CA GLU A 606 -26.88 -22.24 3.38
C GLU A 606 -26.77 -21.61 1.99
N VAL A 607 -25.75 -20.79 1.78
CA VAL A 607 -25.57 -20.04 0.52
C VAL A 607 -24.45 -20.63 -0.32
N CYS A 608 -23.26 -20.83 0.26
CA CYS A 608 -22.09 -21.33 -0.47
C CYS A 608 -21.90 -22.82 -0.22
N THR A 609 -21.62 -23.57 -1.28
CA THR A 609 -21.16 -24.96 -1.23
C THR A 609 -19.69 -25.00 -1.58
N HIS A 610 -18.87 -25.21 -0.55
CA HIS A 610 -17.42 -25.30 -0.67
C HIS A 610 -16.99 -26.69 -1.12
N LYS A 611 -16.31 -26.80 -2.27
CA LYS A 611 -15.91 -28.09 -2.83
C LYS A 611 -14.51 -28.49 -2.40
N LYS A 612 -14.37 -29.73 -1.95
CA LYS A 612 -13.09 -30.33 -1.59
C LYS A 612 -12.76 -31.50 -2.49
N PHE A 613 -11.59 -31.39 -3.11
CA PHE A 613 -11.00 -32.40 -3.98
C PHE A 613 -9.82 -33.07 -3.26
N ALA A 614 -9.74 -34.39 -3.31
CA ALA A 614 -8.70 -35.21 -2.69
C ALA A 614 -7.40 -35.24 -3.52
N GLU A 615 -7.52 -35.24 -4.85
CA GLU A 615 -6.38 -35.40 -5.76
C GLU A 615 -5.86 -34.07 -6.35
N ARG A 616 -6.65 -32.99 -6.24
CA ARG A 616 -6.25 -31.68 -6.73
C ARG A 616 -5.18 -31.08 -5.82
N ALA A 617 -4.12 -30.53 -6.40
CA ALA A 617 -3.08 -29.84 -5.65
C ALA A 617 -3.66 -28.59 -4.97
N GLN A 618 -4.14 -28.73 -3.73
CA GLN A 618 -4.60 -27.59 -2.94
C GLN A 618 -3.40 -26.83 -2.36
N ILE A 619 -3.49 -25.50 -2.34
CA ILE A 619 -2.49 -24.62 -1.68
C ILE A 619 -2.32 -25.01 -0.20
N THR A 620 -3.36 -25.59 0.42
CA THR A 620 -3.32 -26.13 1.79
C THR A 620 -2.32 -27.27 1.99
N ASN A 621 -1.86 -27.94 0.92
CA ASN A 621 -0.87 -29.02 0.93
C ASN A 621 0.58 -28.55 0.69
N VAL A 622 0.82 -27.24 0.58
CA VAL A 622 2.18 -26.68 0.52
C VAL A 622 2.89 -26.91 1.86
N MET A 623 4.06 -27.56 1.87
CA MET A 623 4.83 -27.89 3.09
C MET A 623 6.22 -27.21 3.12
N ASP A 624 6.36 -26.06 2.46
CA ASP A 624 7.66 -25.39 2.27
C ASP A 624 7.73 -23.98 2.91
N GLU A 625 8.85 -23.30 2.66
CA GLU A 625 9.19 -21.97 3.17
C GLU A 625 8.11 -20.91 2.97
N ARG A 626 7.20 -21.07 2.00
CA ARG A 626 6.08 -20.14 1.76
C ARG A 626 5.16 -20.00 2.97
N ARG A 627 5.16 -20.99 3.88
CA ARG A 627 4.42 -20.89 5.16
C ARG A 627 5.01 -19.87 6.13
N MET A 628 6.29 -19.51 6.02
CA MET A 628 6.88 -18.43 6.82
C MET A 628 6.19 -17.08 6.55
N GLY A 629 5.54 -16.94 5.40
CA GLY A 629 4.67 -15.79 5.07
C GLY A 629 3.49 -15.60 6.02
N LEU A 630 3.10 -16.60 6.82
CA LEU A 630 2.06 -16.44 7.84
C LEU A 630 2.42 -15.33 8.84
N PHE A 631 3.70 -15.17 9.19
CA PHE A 631 4.12 -14.12 10.12
C PHE A 631 3.85 -12.73 9.54
N GLU A 632 4.02 -12.57 8.24
CA GLU A 632 3.71 -11.33 7.56
C GLU A 632 2.20 -11.08 7.53
N ALA A 633 1.39 -12.10 7.21
CA ALA A 633 -0.06 -12.01 7.27
C ALA A 633 -0.58 -11.64 8.67
N LEU A 634 -0.03 -12.27 9.72
CA LEU A 634 -0.38 -11.98 11.11
C LEU A 634 0.08 -10.60 11.57
N ARG A 635 1.34 -10.22 11.29
CA ARG A 635 1.90 -8.90 11.64
C ARG A 635 1.11 -7.78 10.97
N TYR A 636 0.90 -7.89 9.66
CA TYR A 636 0.15 -6.92 8.87
C TYR A 636 -1.27 -6.76 9.41
N THR A 637 -1.94 -7.87 9.68
CA THR A 637 -3.30 -7.82 10.23
C THR A 637 -3.33 -7.18 11.62
N GLN A 638 -2.44 -7.57 12.55
CA GLN A 638 -2.35 -6.97 13.88
C GLN A 638 -2.14 -5.44 13.82
N GLU A 639 -1.20 -4.99 12.98
CA GLU A 639 -0.90 -3.55 12.84
C GLU A 639 -2.13 -2.77 12.35
N ARG A 640 -2.93 -3.35 11.46
CA ARG A 640 -4.15 -2.72 10.94
C ARG A 640 -5.37 -2.85 11.85
N LEU A 641 -5.45 -3.88 12.71
CA LEU A 641 -6.53 -4.02 13.67
C LEU A 641 -6.40 -3.03 14.83
N THR A 642 -5.16 -2.77 15.28
CA THR A 642 -4.86 -2.01 16.50
C THR A 642 -5.54 -0.62 16.57
N PRO A 643 -5.64 0.16 15.47
CA PRO A 643 -6.30 1.49 15.51
C PRO A 643 -7.82 1.46 15.68
N TYR A 644 -8.49 0.31 15.50
CA TYR A 644 -9.95 0.21 15.60
C TYR A 644 -10.37 0.08 17.07
N SER A 645 -11.32 0.88 17.52
CA SER A 645 -11.94 0.74 18.85
C SER A 645 -12.58 -0.65 19.03
N GLU A 646 -13.22 -1.13 17.98
CA GLU A 646 -13.92 -2.41 17.86
C GLU A 646 -12.95 -3.61 17.94
N PHE A 647 -11.63 -3.38 17.82
CA PHE A 647 -10.66 -4.43 18.06
C PHE A 647 -10.73 -4.98 19.49
N ALA A 648 -11.20 -4.19 20.45
CA ALA A 648 -11.45 -4.66 21.81
C ALA A 648 -12.39 -5.87 21.87
N ASP A 649 -13.43 -5.90 21.02
CA ASP A 649 -14.42 -6.99 20.99
C ASP A 649 -13.85 -8.32 20.51
N VAL A 650 -12.82 -8.26 19.64
CA VAL A 650 -12.28 -9.43 18.95
C VAL A 650 -10.86 -9.78 19.41
N ARG A 651 -10.27 -8.99 20.31
CA ARG A 651 -8.87 -9.11 20.73
C ARG A 651 -8.54 -10.51 21.25
N GLU A 652 -9.38 -11.07 22.10
CA GLU A 652 -9.17 -12.41 22.66
C GLU A 652 -9.19 -13.49 21.56
N ASN A 653 -10.16 -13.40 20.65
CA ASN A 653 -10.26 -14.33 19.52
C ASN A 653 -9.09 -14.18 18.55
N TRP A 654 -8.61 -12.96 18.33
CA TRP A 654 -7.42 -12.71 17.52
C TRP A 654 -6.18 -13.36 18.12
N VAL A 655 -5.94 -13.19 19.43
CA VAL A 655 -4.79 -13.81 20.12
C VAL A 655 -4.87 -15.33 20.06
N LYS A 656 -6.06 -15.91 20.30
CA LYS A 656 -6.30 -17.36 20.19
C LYS A 656 -6.05 -17.86 18.77
N PHE A 657 -6.62 -17.19 17.77
CA PHE A 657 -6.47 -17.52 16.35
C PHE A 657 -4.99 -17.49 15.94
N ALA A 658 -4.29 -16.40 16.23
CA ALA A 658 -2.88 -16.23 15.86
C ALA A 658 -1.99 -17.29 16.53
N THR A 659 -2.23 -17.60 17.81
CA THR A 659 -1.47 -18.61 18.55
C THR A 659 -1.71 -20.01 17.98
N HIS A 660 -2.97 -20.41 17.78
CA HIS A 660 -3.32 -21.71 17.22
C HIS A 660 -2.81 -21.88 15.79
N LEU A 661 -2.86 -20.82 14.97
CA LEU A 661 -2.32 -20.87 13.62
C LEU A 661 -0.80 -21.10 13.62
N LEU A 662 -0.08 -20.43 14.53
CA LEU A 662 1.36 -20.62 14.71
C LEU A 662 1.70 -22.05 15.15
N ASP A 663 0.94 -22.59 16.10
CA ASP A 663 1.14 -23.98 16.56
C ASP A 663 0.89 -24.98 15.43
N TRP A 664 -0.22 -24.83 14.71
CA TRP A 664 -0.60 -25.70 13.60
C TRP A 664 0.39 -25.62 12.42
N ALA A 665 0.97 -24.45 12.17
CA ALA A 665 1.89 -24.23 11.06
C ALA A 665 3.26 -24.88 11.28
N LYS A 666 3.73 -25.01 12.54
CA LYS A 666 5.05 -25.57 12.86
C LYS A 666 5.27 -26.95 12.26
N ASP A 667 4.26 -27.82 12.36
CA ASP A 667 4.32 -29.20 11.85
C ASP A 667 4.34 -29.29 10.31
N ARG A 668 4.19 -28.17 9.61
CA ARG A 668 4.10 -28.07 8.15
C ARG A 668 5.23 -27.24 7.53
N ILE A 669 6.22 -26.88 8.35
CA ILE A 669 7.41 -26.14 7.94
C ILE A 669 8.58 -27.11 7.89
N GLU A 670 9.47 -26.94 6.92
CA GLU A 670 10.68 -27.75 6.77
C GLU A 670 11.50 -27.77 8.08
N PRO A 671 11.96 -28.95 8.56
CA PRO A 671 12.67 -29.06 9.83
C PRO A 671 13.87 -28.11 9.99
N GLY A 672 14.59 -27.83 8.90
CA GLY A 672 15.72 -26.90 8.91
C GLY A 672 15.37 -25.45 9.27
N MET A 673 14.08 -25.07 9.17
CA MET A 673 13.58 -23.74 9.48
C MET A 673 12.95 -23.62 10.87
N HIS A 674 12.85 -24.71 11.64
CA HIS A 674 12.16 -24.71 12.94
C HIS A 674 12.78 -23.75 13.96
N GLN A 675 14.10 -23.61 13.97
CA GLN A 675 14.77 -22.66 14.87
C GLN A 675 14.42 -21.20 14.52
N GLU A 676 14.42 -20.86 13.23
CA GLU A 676 14.01 -19.53 12.77
C GLU A 676 12.53 -19.28 13.04
N PHE A 677 11.69 -20.29 12.79
CA PHE A 677 10.27 -20.25 13.09
C PHE A 677 10.01 -19.95 14.57
N ASP A 678 10.65 -20.69 15.48
CA ASP A 678 10.47 -20.51 16.93
C ASP A 678 10.92 -19.11 17.37
N ARG A 679 12.04 -18.60 16.83
CA ARG A 679 12.50 -17.22 17.09
C ARG A 679 11.48 -16.17 16.63
N ARG A 680 10.91 -16.33 15.43
CA ARG A 680 9.90 -15.41 14.90
C ARG A 680 8.58 -15.50 15.64
N LYS A 681 8.18 -16.71 16.05
CA LYS A 681 7.03 -16.97 16.90
C LYS A 681 7.17 -16.22 18.22
N GLU A 682 8.29 -16.38 18.91
CA GLU A 682 8.55 -15.67 20.17
C GLU A 682 8.48 -14.14 19.98
N ARG A 683 9.13 -13.61 18.93
CA ARG A 683 9.10 -12.17 18.60
C ARG A 683 7.69 -11.65 18.27
N PHE A 684 6.88 -12.45 17.60
CA PHE A 684 5.51 -12.07 17.27
C PHE A 684 4.62 -12.10 18.51
N LEU A 685 4.69 -13.18 19.30
CA LEU A 685 3.91 -13.33 20.52
C LEU A 685 4.26 -12.26 21.56
N SER A 686 5.53 -11.83 21.64
CA SER A 686 5.95 -10.74 22.53
C SER A 686 5.39 -9.37 22.14
N ARG A 687 4.80 -9.24 20.94
CA ARG A 687 4.19 -8.02 20.40
C ARG A 687 2.67 -8.08 20.38
N LEU A 688 2.08 -9.25 20.61
CA LEU A 688 0.65 -9.34 20.76
C LEU A 688 0.26 -8.56 22.03
N PRO A 689 -0.88 -7.83 22.00
CA PRO A 689 -1.39 -7.22 23.22
C PRO A 689 -1.58 -8.31 24.26
N VAL A 690 -0.82 -8.23 25.36
CA VAL A 690 -0.87 -9.24 26.42
C VAL A 690 -2.28 -9.20 27.02
N LEU A 691 -2.91 -10.36 27.20
CA LEU A 691 -4.22 -10.49 27.86
C LEU A 691 -4.27 -9.85 29.27
N ASN A 692 -3.11 -9.53 29.86
CA ASN A 692 -2.95 -9.09 31.25
C ASN A 692 -2.68 -7.58 31.44
N GLU A 693 -2.64 -6.74 30.40
CA GLU A 693 -2.55 -5.28 30.57
C GLU A 693 -3.94 -4.61 30.62
N MET A 694 -4.83 -5.07 31.52
CA MET A 694 -6.08 -4.35 31.89
C MET A 694 -6.54 -4.63 33.34
N VAL A 695 -5.66 -4.38 34.31
CA VAL A 695 -6.06 -3.87 35.64
C VAL A 695 -5.03 -2.82 36.09
N ALA A 696 -5.09 -1.62 35.50
CA ALA A 696 -4.51 -0.40 36.07
C ALA A 696 -5.23 0.82 35.49
#